data_AF-R7G3J0-F1
#
_entry.id   AF-R7G3J0-F1
#
_cell.length_a   1.000
_cell.length_b   1.000
_cell.length_c   1.000
_cell.angle_alpha   90.00
_cell.angle_beta   90.00
_cell.angle_gamma   90.00
#
_symmetry.space_group_name_H-M   'P 1'
#
loop_
_entity.id
_entity.type
_entity.pdbx_description
1 polymer ?
#
loop_
_entity_poly.entity_id
_entity_poly.type
_entity_poly.pdbx_seq_one_letter_code
_entity_poly.pdbx_strand_id
1 'polypeptide(L)'
;MYALGRLTDANGSDLVDEDGDLYVEGYTPRVKPDALSSVAMSEIKEKVHNNADVFAWLVGAAVQEILVRDENENVVKIMGNDPYANKHTITISDMYAFYSYNLNVMEGVGETDDIDMLGNRRIRSVGELIQNQFRIGLSRMERVVKERMSIAEVATLTPKKLTNIRPLTAAIKEFFSSSQLSQFMDQQNPLAELTNKRRISALGPGGLTRDRAGFEVRDVHSSHYGRICPIETPEGPNIGLISNLTSYGKINEYGFIQTPYRIVEPDGTVEDKTIYLSADEEADYVIAQANEVVNGRLINERVVARKGGDTIIAHRDKVELADVSPKQIVSVATACVPFLENDDASRALMGANMQRQAVPLLQPHSPFVGTGIEYKIAKDSGVGIVAKEDGIVQYVDSQRIVVSEAEGNREYRLRKFQRSNNGTNINQKPIVAKGERIEKGDILADGPSMENGELALGQNVTIAYMTWYGYNYEDAIIMSERLVRDDVYTSVHIEEYDIDCRETKLGPEEITRDIPNVSENACRNLDSRGIIMVGAEVMEGDILVGKVTPKGQSEISPEEKLLLAIFGEKSREVRDNSLKVPHGGAGIVHSIRVFKRSEGHDLPPGVNETVKVYIVQKRKISEGDKMAGRHGNKGVISKILPVEDMPYMPDGTPVDIMLNPFGVPSRMNIGQVLEIHLGYAAKKLGVKFSTPVFDGINNAELSDIMKEANMTSDGKQVLYDGRTGEPFDERISVGVMYMIKLAHMVDDKLHARATGPYSLVTQQPLGGKAQNGGQRFGEMEVWALEAYGAAHTLQEILTVKSDDIVGRTKTYEAIIKGKDIPEAGIPESFRVLKHELQALAIDVKMLDENGEEVDINKDDSIETTALPPILDTTAVAEEELSDVVVEEPTEIVEDEESEDFDSFDEEAIALDDMNEEEA
;
A
#
# COMPACT_ATOMS: atom_id res chain seq x y z
N MET A 1 17.93 18.28 42.75
CA MET A 1 17.98 16.87 42.31
C MET A 1 17.60 15.90 43.41
N TYR A 2 17.75 16.26 44.68
CA TYR A 2 17.48 15.40 45.82
C TYR A 2 16.74 16.19 46.89
N ALA A 3 15.94 15.54 47.73
CA ALA A 3 15.41 16.15 48.94
C ALA A 3 16.41 15.94 50.08
N LEU A 4 16.46 16.84 51.06
CA LEU A 4 17.27 16.62 52.25
C LEU A 4 16.51 15.65 53.17
N GLY A 5 17.15 14.53 53.50
CA GLY A 5 16.59 13.54 54.42
C GLY A 5 17.20 13.58 55.82
N ARG A 6 18.36 14.25 55.96
CA ARG A 6 19.06 14.45 57.23
C ARG A 6 20.21 15.46 57.07
N LEU A 7 20.48 16.26 58.09
CA LEU A 7 21.64 17.15 58.15
C LEU A 7 22.43 16.87 59.43
N THR A 8 23.73 16.59 59.31
CA THR A 8 24.59 16.28 60.45
C THR A 8 25.86 17.12 60.48
N ASP A 9 26.41 17.33 61.67
CA ASP A 9 27.75 17.90 61.86
C ASP A 9 28.87 16.87 61.59
N ALA A 10 30.13 17.30 61.76
CA ALA A 10 31.31 16.44 61.60
C ALA A 10 31.36 15.23 62.56
N ASN A 11 30.62 15.27 63.66
CA ASN A 11 30.55 14.20 64.65
C ASN A 11 29.32 13.29 64.43
N GLY A 12 28.55 13.52 63.37
CA GLY A 12 27.36 12.72 63.03
C GLY A 12 26.11 13.06 63.86
N SER A 13 26.13 14.18 64.60
CA SER A 13 24.99 14.68 65.38
C SER A 13 24.07 15.52 64.49
N ASP A 14 22.76 15.44 64.71
CA ASP A 14 21.79 16.17 63.88
C ASP A 14 21.86 17.67 64.11
N LEU A 15 21.75 18.45 63.04
CA LEU A 15 21.70 19.90 63.13
C LEU A 15 20.31 20.37 63.59
N VAL A 16 20.29 21.11 64.69
CA VAL A 16 19.11 21.73 65.27
C VAL A 16 19.16 23.26 65.17
N ASP A 17 17.99 23.88 65.16
CA ASP A 17 17.80 25.33 65.25
C ASP A 17 18.00 25.85 66.69
N GLU A 18 17.81 27.16 66.90
CA GLU A 18 18.00 27.80 68.22
C GLU A 18 16.99 27.33 69.28
N ASP A 19 15.84 26.76 68.86
CA ASP A 19 14.78 26.25 69.71
C ASP A 19 14.93 24.74 70.02
N GLY A 20 15.89 24.08 69.37
CA GLY A 20 16.21 22.67 69.56
C GLY A 20 15.48 21.72 68.62
N ASP A 21 14.77 22.26 67.61
CA ASP A 21 14.09 21.49 66.58
C ASP A 21 15.04 21.18 65.41
N LEU A 22 14.83 20.05 64.75
CA LEU A 22 15.67 19.61 63.63
C LEU A 22 15.46 20.51 62.41
N TYR A 23 16.54 20.97 61.76
CA TYR A 23 16.41 21.73 60.51
C TYR A 23 15.76 20.91 59.38
N VAL A 24 15.94 19.59 59.43
CA VAL A 24 15.33 18.62 58.51
C VAL A 24 14.93 17.41 59.32
N GLU A 25 13.64 17.11 59.37
CA GLU A 25 13.15 15.87 59.98
C GLU A 25 13.70 14.65 59.23
N GLY A 26 14.03 13.61 59.98
CA GLY A 26 14.55 12.37 59.41
C GLY A 26 13.60 11.77 58.37
N TYR A 27 14.14 11.27 57.26
CA TYR A 27 13.34 10.63 56.22
C TYR A 27 12.49 9.48 56.78
N THR A 28 11.16 9.61 56.63
CA THR A 28 10.20 8.56 56.96
C THR A 28 9.67 7.93 55.67
N PRO A 29 9.72 6.58 55.51
CA PRO A 29 9.19 5.93 54.32
C PRO A 29 7.72 6.30 54.06
N ARG A 30 7.39 6.59 52.79
CA ARG A 30 6.04 6.98 52.32
C ARG A 30 5.55 8.37 52.74
N VAL A 31 6.42 9.20 53.33
CA VAL A 31 6.12 10.61 53.64
C VAL A 31 6.95 11.51 52.73
N LYS A 32 6.32 12.51 52.10
CA LYS A 32 7.04 13.47 51.26
C LYS A 32 7.88 14.38 52.19
N PRO A 33 9.21 14.45 52.04
CA PRO A 33 10.04 15.30 52.88
C PRO A 33 9.71 16.78 52.66
N ASP A 34 9.70 17.55 53.75
CA ASP A 34 9.40 18.98 53.73
C ASP A 34 10.54 19.80 53.12
N ALA A 35 10.18 20.93 52.50
CA ALA A 35 11.15 21.88 51.99
C ALA A 35 11.67 22.77 53.14
N LEU A 36 12.98 23.02 53.20
CA LEU A 36 13.53 23.94 54.20
C LEU A 36 12.88 25.32 54.12
N SER A 37 12.63 25.92 55.28
CA SER A 37 12.28 27.32 55.38
C SER A 37 13.43 28.22 54.90
N SER A 38 13.10 29.42 54.42
CA SER A 38 14.09 30.41 53.99
C SER A 38 15.01 30.88 55.14
N VAL A 39 14.55 30.76 56.38
CA VAL A 39 15.31 31.11 57.60
C VAL A 39 16.35 30.03 57.88
N ALA A 40 15.93 28.76 57.95
CA ALA A 40 16.82 27.61 58.12
C ALA A 40 17.90 27.54 57.04
N MET A 41 17.54 27.82 55.78
CA MET A 41 18.52 27.88 54.69
C MET A 41 19.59 28.96 54.86
N SER A 42 19.25 30.12 55.41
CA SER A 42 20.21 31.20 55.65
C SER A 42 21.16 30.86 56.79
N GLU A 43 20.65 30.31 57.89
CA GLU A 43 21.46 29.88 59.04
C GLU A 43 22.44 28.76 58.70
N ILE A 44 22.00 27.76 57.93
CA ILE A 44 22.88 26.68 57.46
C ILE A 44 23.96 27.25 56.54
N LYS A 45 23.63 28.17 55.64
CA LYS A 45 24.62 28.84 54.78
C LYS A 45 25.65 29.62 55.59
N GLU A 46 25.22 30.32 56.64
CA GLU A 46 26.11 31.06 57.52
C GLU A 46 27.04 30.12 58.31
N LYS A 47 26.52 29.00 58.83
CA LYS A 47 27.32 27.95 59.49
C LYS A 47 28.38 27.37 58.55
N VAL A 48 28.02 27.07 57.30
CA VAL A 48 28.97 26.58 56.28
C VAL A 48 30.00 27.66 55.91
N HIS A 49 29.59 28.94 55.83
CA HIS A 49 30.51 30.06 55.53
C HIS A 49 31.54 30.27 56.64
N ASN A 50 31.20 29.89 57.88
CA ASN A 50 32.08 29.93 59.05
C ASN A 50 32.96 28.67 59.19
N ASN A 51 33.21 27.92 58.10
CA ASN A 51 34.04 26.71 58.06
C ASN A 51 33.54 25.54 58.94
N ALA A 52 32.23 25.44 59.18
CA ALA A 52 31.66 24.22 59.77
C ALA A 52 31.44 23.14 58.70
N ASP A 53 31.95 21.94 58.95
CA ASP A 53 31.68 20.77 58.12
C ASP A 53 30.24 20.29 58.35
N VAL A 54 29.39 20.46 57.34
CA VAL A 54 27.99 20.04 57.34
C VAL A 54 27.81 18.93 56.32
N PHE A 55 27.31 17.78 56.77
CA PHE A 55 27.02 16.63 55.93
C PHE A 55 25.52 16.56 55.63
N ALA A 56 25.19 16.53 54.34
CA ALA A 56 23.82 16.47 53.86
C ALA A 56 23.49 15.08 53.29
N TRP A 57 22.49 14.43 53.86
CA TRP A 57 21.96 13.15 53.36
C TRP A 57 20.82 13.42 52.40
N LEU A 58 20.92 12.85 51.21
CA LEU A 58 20.09 13.18 50.05
C LEU A 58 19.13 12.03 49.72
N VAL A 59 17.82 12.30 49.79
CA VAL A 59 16.73 11.40 49.40
C VAL A 59 16.55 11.48 47.88
N GLY A 60 16.52 10.32 47.23
CA GLY A 60 16.50 10.17 45.76
C GLY A 60 17.85 9.78 45.12
N ALA A 61 18.86 9.46 45.94
CA ALA A 61 20.12 8.82 45.54
C ALA A 61 20.24 7.37 46.09
N ALA A 62 19.17 6.85 46.69
CA ALA A 62 19.19 5.56 47.38
C ALA A 62 19.12 4.41 46.37
N VAL A 63 20.20 3.64 46.28
CA VAL A 63 20.21 2.32 45.67
C VAL A 63 19.70 1.34 46.72
N GLN A 64 18.61 0.63 46.42
CA GLN A 64 18.10 -0.41 47.31
C GLN A 64 18.92 -1.68 47.11
N GLU A 65 19.37 -2.34 48.17
CA GLU A 65 20.12 -3.59 48.06
C GLU A 65 19.28 -4.73 48.63
N ILE A 66 19.12 -5.80 47.84
CA ILE A 66 18.42 -7.02 48.22
C ILE A 66 19.38 -8.18 47.98
N LEU A 67 19.45 -9.11 48.94
CA LEU A 67 20.22 -10.34 48.81
C LEU A 67 19.26 -11.48 48.49
N VAL A 68 19.42 -12.09 47.33
CA VAL A 68 18.61 -13.24 46.88
C VAL A 68 19.50 -14.47 46.86
N ARG A 69 18.92 -15.64 47.14
CA ARG A 69 19.61 -16.92 47.01
C ARG A 69 19.25 -17.53 45.66
N ASP A 70 20.24 -17.93 44.87
CA ASP A 70 20.03 -18.67 43.63
C ASP A 70 19.59 -20.12 43.90
N GLU A 71 19.33 -20.88 42.83
CA GLU A 71 18.95 -22.31 42.90
C GLU A 71 20.05 -23.20 43.51
N ASN A 72 21.30 -22.73 43.54
CA ASN A 72 22.46 -23.39 44.14
C ASN A 72 22.78 -22.88 45.56
N GLU A 73 21.88 -22.10 46.17
CA GLU A 73 22.02 -21.39 47.46
C GLU A 73 23.10 -20.29 47.53
N ASN A 74 23.67 -19.86 46.41
CA ASN A 74 24.61 -18.74 46.37
C ASN A 74 23.88 -17.41 46.64
N VAL A 75 24.51 -16.53 47.41
CA VAL A 75 23.94 -15.22 47.73
C VAL A 75 24.29 -14.23 46.63
N VAL A 76 23.30 -13.88 45.81
CA VAL A 76 23.40 -12.88 44.73
C VAL A 76 22.90 -11.54 45.26
N LYS A 77 23.68 -10.48 45.01
CA LYS A 77 23.35 -9.12 45.44
C LYS A 77 22.64 -8.36 44.32
N ILE A 78 21.37 -8.08 44.53
CA ILE A 78 20.52 -7.30 43.64
C ILE A 78 20.48 -5.85 44.10
N MET A 79 20.76 -4.92 43.19
CA MET A 79 20.59 -3.49 43.42
C MET A 79 19.37 -2.99 42.64
N GLY A 80 18.43 -2.34 43.32
CA GLY A 80 17.22 -1.77 42.76
C GLY A 80 17.28 -0.23 42.66
N ASN A 81 16.46 0.31 41.78
CA ASN A 81 16.26 1.76 41.66
C ASN A 81 15.26 2.27 42.70
N ASP A 82 15.04 3.59 42.73
CA ASP A 82 14.00 4.21 43.55
C ASP A 82 12.66 4.20 42.79
N PRO A 83 11.68 3.35 43.19
CA PRO A 83 10.42 3.23 42.47
C PRO A 83 9.55 4.50 42.58
N TYR A 84 9.89 5.46 43.45
CA TYR A 84 9.17 6.71 43.63
C TYR A 84 9.83 7.90 42.93
N ALA A 85 10.95 7.69 42.25
CA ALA A 85 11.62 8.73 41.47
C ALA A 85 10.79 9.09 40.23
N ASN A 86 9.84 10.00 40.38
CA ASN A 86 9.03 10.53 39.26
C ASN A 86 9.82 11.57 38.47
N LYS A 87 10.87 11.13 37.75
CA LYS A 87 11.71 11.97 36.90
C LYS A 87 11.73 11.42 35.48
N HIS A 88 11.69 12.32 34.50
CA HIS A 88 11.79 11.97 33.07
C HIS A 88 13.25 11.98 32.55
N THR A 89 14.22 11.78 33.44
CA THR A 89 15.66 11.79 33.13
C THR A 89 16.31 10.63 33.86
N ILE A 90 17.25 9.94 33.20
CA ILE A 90 18.01 8.84 33.79
C ILE A 90 18.72 9.32 35.06
N THR A 91 18.58 8.57 36.14
CA THR A 91 19.23 8.84 37.43
C THR A 91 20.39 7.89 37.68
N ILE A 92 21.27 8.26 38.62
CA ILE A 92 22.41 7.40 38.99
C ILE A 92 21.93 6.05 39.54
N SER A 93 20.83 6.02 40.30
CA SER A 93 20.25 4.79 40.82
C SER A 93 19.75 3.86 39.71
N ASP A 94 19.20 4.39 38.62
CA ASP A 94 18.79 3.58 37.46
C ASP A 94 20.00 2.90 36.81
N MET A 95 21.13 3.60 36.71
CA MET A 95 22.36 3.03 36.17
C MET A 95 22.89 1.88 37.02
N TYR A 96 22.93 2.05 38.36
CA TYR A 96 23.34 0.96 39.27
C TYR A 96 22.40 -0.24 39.18
N ALA A 97 21.09 0.00 39.12
CA ALA A 97 20.10 -1.06 38.97
C ALA A 97 20.27 -1.81 37.64
N PHE A 98 20.50 -1.08 36.53
CA PHE A 98 20.78 -1.67 35.23
C PHE A 98 22.02 -2.56 35.24
N TYR A 99 23.16 -2.07 35.74
CA TYR A 99 24.38 -2.89 35.81
C TYR A 99 24.20 -4.11 36.72
N SER A 100 23.51 -3.95 37.86
CA SER A 100 23.21 -5.09 38.73
C SER A 100 22.33 -6.11 38.04
N TYR A 101 21.27 -5.69 37.33
CA TYR A 101 20.39 -6.59 36.61
C TYR A 101 21.14 -7.39 35.55
N ASN A 102 21.98 -6.75 34.73
CA ASN A 102 22.79 -7.43 33.72
C ASN A 102 23.72 -8.49 34.34
N LEU A 103 24.38 -8.17 35.47
CA LEU A 103 25.23 -9.14 36.17
C LEU A 103 24.41 -10.28 36.78
N ASN A 104 23.23 -9.98 37.34
CA ASN A 104 22.37 -11.00 37.94
C ASN A 104 21.84 -11.99 36.89
N VAL A 105 21.48 -11.52 35.68
CA VAL A 105 21.07 -12.40 34.57
C VAL A 105 22.21 -13.36 34.18
N MET A 106 23.47 -12.91 34.21
CA MET A 106 24.63 -13.79 33.98
C MET A 106 24.80 -14.86 35.07
N GLU A 107 24.40 -14.55 36.31
CA GLU A 107 24.36 -15.48 37.46
C GLU A 107 23.08 -16.34 37.49
N GLY A 108 22.22 -16.27 36.46
CA GLY A 108 20.98 -17.03 36.35
C GLY A 108 19.80 -16.47 37.15
N VAL A 109 19.90 -15.25 37.67
CA VAL A 109 18.84 -14.56 38.42
C VAL A 109 18.23 -13.44 37.57
N GLY A 110 17.08 -13.72 36.95
CA GLY A 110 16.35 -12.79 36.09
C GLY A 110 15.96 -13.45 34.76
N GLU A 111 15.31 -12.69 33.89
CA GLU A 111 14.90 -13.13 32.55
C GLU A 111 15.45 -12.15 31.50
N THR A 112 15.60 -12.62 30.26
CA THR A 112 15.98 -11.77 29.13
C THR A 112 14.73 -11.27 28.42
N ASP A 113 14.72 -10.00 28.02
CA ASP A 113 13.60 -9.42 27.29
C ASP A 113 13.50 -9.96 25.86
N ASP A 114 12.28 -10.31 25.45
CA ASP A 114 11.95 -10.60 24.06
C ASP A 114 11.70 -9.29 23.28
N ILE A 115 12.50 -9.04 22.26
CA ILE A 115 12.44 -7.81 21.45
C ILE A 115 11.17 -7.70 20.58
N ASP A 116 10.51 -8.82 20.29
CA ASP A 116 9.32 -8.94 19.44
C ASP A 116 8.01 -8.89 20.23
N MET A 117 8.07 -9.12 21.54
CA MET A 117 6.91 -9.00 22.42
C MET A 117 6.28 -7.61 22.33
N LEU A 118 4.95 -7.55 22.16
CA LEU A 118 4.22 -6.27 22.06
C LEU A 118 4.23 -5.42 23.34
N GLY A 119 4.67 -5.98 24.47
CA GLY A 119 4.97 -5.19 25.68
C GLY A 119 6.20 -4.28 25.50
N ASN A 120 7.13 -4.68 24.62
CA ASN A 120 8.36 -3.94 24.33
C ASN A 120 8.25 -3.07 23.05
N ARG A 121 7.15 -3.24 22.29
CA ARG A 121 6.88 -2.50 21.05
C ARG A 121 5.65 -1.61 21.19
N ARG A 122 5.85 -0.29 21.12
CA ARG A 122 4.76 0.68 21.15
C ARG A 122 4.41 1.24 19.78
N ILE A 123 3.14 1.50 19.56
CA ILE A 123 2.65 2.22 18.38
C ILE A 123 2.71 3.73 18.64
N ARG A 124 3.32 4.46 17.69
CA ARG A 124 3.23 5.91 17.63
C ARG A 124 2.06 6.33 16.75
N SER A 125 1.07 6.97 17.35
CA SER A 125 -0.09 7.48 16.61
C SER A 125 0.24 8.76 15.84
N VAL A 126 -0.64 9.14 14.91
CA VAL A 126 -0.50 10.38 14.12
C VAL A 126 -0.32 11.62 15.01
N GLY A 127 -1.00 11.67 16.16
CA GLY A 127 -0.89 12.78 17.11
C GLY A 127 0.53 12.93 17.67
N GLU A 128 1.16 11.82 18.09
CA GLU A 128 2.52 11.82 18.62
C GLU A 128 3.55 12.18 17.53
N LEU A 129 3.38 11.64 16.31
CA LEU A 129 4.27 11.95 15.19
C LEU A 129 4.23 13.44 14.82
N ILE A 130 3.04 14.03 14.75
CA ILE A 130 2.87 15.46 14.49
C ILE A 130 3.41 16.29 15.67
N GLN A 131 3.18 15.86 16.91
CA GLN A 131 3.70 16.53 18.10
C GLN A 131 5.23 16.60 18.09
N ASN A 132 5.91 15.54 17.67
CA ASN A 132 7.37 15.52 17.54
C ASN A 132 7.86 16.52 16.48
N GLN A 133 7.22 16.57 15.31
CA GLN A 133 7.56 17.55 14.27
C GLN A 133 7.27 18.98 14.71
N PHE A 134 6.17 19.18 15.43
CA PHE A 134 5.82 20.45 16.04
C PHE A 134 6.86 20.90 17.07
N ARG A 135 7.36 19.99 17.91
CA ARG A 135 8.41 20.25 18.90
C ARG A 135 9.74 20.65 18.22
N ILE A 136 10.12 19.96 17.14
CA ILE A 136 11.30 20.32 16.34
C ILE A 136 11.14 21.72 15.73
N GLY A 137 9.97 22.01 15.14
CA GLY A 137 9.64 23.33 14.59
C GLY A 137 9.67 24.44 15.64
N LEU A 138 9.14 24.17 16.84
CA LEU A 138 9.19 25.09 17.97
C LEU A 138 10.60 25.34 18.47
N SER A 139 11.46 24.32 18.59
CA SER A 139 12.85 24.49 19.02
C SER A 139 13.64 25.36 18.04
N ARG A 140 13.44 25.17 16.72
CA ARG A 140 14.02 26.04 15.68
C ARG A 140 13.51 27.48 15.82
N MET A 141 12.22 27.67 16.06
CA MET A 141 11.62 28.99 16.28
C MET A 141 12.16 29.66 17.56
N GLU A 142 12.31 28.91 18.65
CA GLU A 142 12.85 29.38 19.93
C GLU A 142 14.27 29.93 19.75
N ARG A 143 15.13 29.23 19.00
CA ARG A 143 16.48 29.70 18.68
C ARG A 143 16.45 31.05 17.95
N VAL A 144 15.60 31.19 16.93
CA VAL A 144 15.44 32.45 16.16
C VAL A 144 14.91 33.58 17.07
N VAL A 145 13.99 33.28 17.98
CA VAL A 145 13.47 34.25 18.94
C VAL A 145 14.58 34.73 19.88
N LYS A 146 15.38 33.81 20.46
CA LYS A 146 16.50 34.14 21.35
C LYS A 146 17.55 35.01 20.64
N GLU A 147 17.88 34.69 19.40
CA GLU A 147 18.82 35.46 18.58
C GLU A 147 18.27 36.86 18.22
N ARG A 148 16.99 36.97 17.88
CA ARG A 148 16.36 38.28 17.63
C ARG A 148 16.27 39.12 18.90
N MET A 149 16.05 38.50 20.06
CA MET A 149 16.02 39.19 21.35
C MET A 149 17.39 39.76 21.75
N SER A 150 18.50 39.12 21.36
CA SER A 150 19.84 39.66 21.65
C SER A 150 20.24 40.81 20.72
N ILE A 151 19.70 40.85 19.49
CA ILE A 151 20.05 41.87 18.48
C ILE A 151 19.12 43.10 18.55
N ALA A 152 17.83 42.93 18.82
CA ALA A 152 16.84 43.99 18.69
C ALA A 152 16.74 44.91 19.92
N GLU A 153 16.50 46.20 19.68
CA GLU A 153 16.28 47.19 20.75
C GLU A 153 14.95 46.96 21.49
N VAL A 154 15.01 46.85 22.82
CA VAL A 154 13.89 46.50 23.71
C VAL A 154 12.67 47.41 23.52
N ALA A 155 12.86 48.69 23.17
CA ALA A 155 11.78 49.67 23.06
C ALA A 155 10.83 49.45 21.86
N THR A 156 11.27 48.78 20.79
CA THR A 156 10.47 48.59 19.55
C THR A 156 9.95 47.17 19.36
N LEU A 157 10.16 46.35 20.39
CA LEU A 157 10.09 44.91 20.36
C LEU A 157 8.66 44.47 20.67
N THR A 158 8.05 43.74 19.74
CA THR A 158 6.70 43.17 19.90
C THR A 158 6.77 41.67 19.63
N PRO A 159 5.92 40.85 20.26
CA PRO A 159 5.92 39.40 20.04
C PRO A 159 5.80 39.02 18.56
N LYS A 160 5.01 39.76 17.77
CA LYS A 160 4.84 39.54 16.33
C LYS A 160 6.13 39.75 15.51
N LYS A 161 7.05 40.63 15.96
CA LYS A 161 8.35 40.83 15.30
C LYS A 161 9.35 39.74 15.66
N LEU A 162 9.23 39.17 16.85
CA LEU A 162 10.09 38.07 17.31
C LEU A 162 9.70 36.74 16.66
N THR A 163 8.40 36.48 16.53
CA THR A 163 7.92 35.18 16.04
C THR A 163 8.04 35.06 14.53
N ASN A 164 8.68 33.98 14.08
CA ASN A 164 8.69 33.57 12.68
C ASN A 164 8.11 32.16 12.59
N ILE A 165 6.94 32.01 11.97
CA ILE A 165 6.24 30.73 11.84
C ILE A 165 6.75 29.86 10.69
N ARG A 166 7.65 30.37 9.84
CA ARG A 166 8.17 29.62 8.68
C ARG A 166 8.84 28.29 9.07
N PRO A 167 9.72 28.21 10.08
CA PRO A 167 10.33 26.94 10.48
C PRO A 167 9.31 25.90 10.95
N LEU A 168 8.24 26.36 11.62
CA LEU A 168 7.18 25.50 12.12
C LEU A 168 6.31 24.95 10.97
N THR A 169 5.84 25.83 10.09
CA THR A 169 5.04 25.44 8.92
C THR A 169 5.82 24.57 7.94
N ALA A 170 7.12 24.84 7.76
CA ALA A 170 8.00 24.02 6.94
C ALA A 170 8.14 22.59 7.48
N ALA A 171 8.41 22.43 8.78
CA ALA A 171 8.55 21.10 9.39
C ALA A 171 7.28 20.25 9.26
N ILE A 172 6.10 20.86 9.46
CA ILE A 172 4.81 20.15 9.28
C ILE A 172 4.58 19.81 7.81
N LYS A 173 4.85 20.74 6.89
CA LYS A 173 4.67 20.51 5.45
C LYS A 173 5.61 19.42 4.94
N GLU A 174 6.86 19.42 5.40
CA GLU A 174 7.85 18.40 5.10
C GLU A 174 7.34 17.02 5.55
N PHE A 175 6.89 16.89 6.80
CA PHE A 175 6.31 15.63 7.29
C PHE A 175 5.19 15.08 6.39
N PHE A 176 4.19 15.89 6.03
CA PHE A 176 3.08 15.40 5.19
C PHE A 176 3.48 15.17 3.72
N SER A 177 4.52 15.84 3.22
CA SER A 177 4.92 15.75 1.81
C SER A 177 5.93 14.65 1.54
N SER A 178 6.85 14.38 2.47
CA SER A 178 7.99 13.47 2.25
C SER A 178 8.02 12.26 3.19
N SER A 179 7.23 12.22 4.27
CA SER A 179 7.26 11.08 5.17
C SER A 179 6.70 9.83 4.50
N GLN A 180 7.41 8.71 4.66
CA GLN A 180 6.93 7.37 4.24
C GLN A 180 5.62 6.94 4.93
N LEU A 181 5.30 7.53 6.08
CA LEU A 181 4.05 7.28 6.82
C LEU A 181 2.88 8.13 6.30
N SER A 182 3.16 9.21 5.57
CA SER A 182 2.16 10.05 4.91
C SER A 182 1.91 9.51 3.50
N GLN A 183 1.07 8.48 3.41
CA GLN A 183 0.78 7.79 2.16
C GLN A 183 -0.52 8.29 1.55
N PHE A 184 -0.63 8.18 0.21
CA PHE A 184 -1.91 8.34 -0.46
C PHE A 184 -2.89 7.29 0.08
N MET A 185 -4.08 7.75 0.45
CA MET A 185 -5.12 6.86 0.94
C MET A 185 -5.57 5.93 -0.18
N ASP A 186 -5.61 4.64 0.13
CA ASP A 186 -6.09 3.59 -0.76
C ASP A 186 -7.61 3.66 -0.80
N GLN A 187 -8.14 4.07 -1.95
CA GLN A 187 -9.57 4.35 -2.15
C GLN A 187 -10.16 3.49 -3.27
N GLN A 188 -9.63 2.28 -3.47
CA GLN A 188 -10.24 1.33 -4.39
C GLN A 188 -11.69 1.04 -3.99
N ASN A 189 -11.92 0.68 -2.73
CA ASN A 189 -13.24 0.41 -2.16
C ASN A 189 -13.27 0.76 -0.65
N PRO A 190 -14.45 0.74 0.00
CA PRO A 190 -14.57 1.12 1.42
C PRO A 190 -13.75 0.24 2.39
N LEU A 191 -13.55 -1.05 2.06
CA LEU A 191 -12.74 -1.95 2.87
C LEU A 191 -11.26 -1.57 2.79
N ALA A 192 -10.75 -1.27 1.59
CA ALA A 192 -9.38 -0.82 1.39
C ALA A 192 -9.07 0.46 2.18
N GLU A 193 -10.00 1.41 2.18
CA GLU A 193 -9.88 2.66 2.94
C GLU A 193 -9.83 2.40 4.45
N LEU A 194 -10.71 1.54 4.96
CA LEU A 194 -10.77 1.21 6.38
C LEU A 194 -9.53 0.45 6.86
N THR A 195 -9.07 -0.55 6.09
CA THR A 195 -7.83 -1.28 6.41
C THR A 195 -6.63 -0.33 6.39
N ASN A 196 -6.51 0.54 5.39
CA ASN A 196 -5.35 1.43 5.28
C ASN A 196 -5.24 2.37 6.51
N LYS A 197 -6.38 2.86 7.03
CA LYS A 197 -6.43 3.66 8.27
C LYS A 197 -6.02 2.87 9.53
N ARG A 198 -6.14 1.53 9.51
CA ARG A 198 -5.83 0.61 10.63
C ARG A 198 -4.50 -0.13 10.45
N ARG A 199 -3.71 0.27 9.45
CA ARG A 199 -2.41 -0.32 9.14
C ARG A 199 -1.36 0.09 10.16
N ILE A 200 -0.53 -0.86 10.55
CA ILE A 200 0.63 -0.69 11.42
C ILE A 200 1.87 -0.98 10.57
N SER A 201 2.87 -0.10 10.65
CA SER A 201 4.12 -0.22 9.88
C SER A 201 5.31 -0.21 10.83
N ALA A 202 6.17 -1.22 10.73
CA ALA A 202 7.49 -1.23 11.37
C ALA A 202 8.50 -0.34 10.61
N LEU A 203 8.19 0.01 9.35
CA LEU A 203 9.00 0.88 8.51
C LEU A 203 8.76 2.36 8.83
N GLY A 204 9.78 3.19 8.61
CA GLY A 204 9.70 4.65 8.70
C GLY A 204 10.69 5.25 9.70
N PRO A 205 10.66 6.57 9.90
CA PRO A 205 11.62 7.25 10.78
C PRO A 205 11.47 6.81 12.24
N GLY A 206 12.55 6.23 12.78
CA GLY A 206 12.56 5.64 14.13
C GLY A 206 12.03 4.21 14.21
N GLY A 207 11.76 3.56 13.07
CA GLY A 207 11.50 2.14 12.93
C GLY A 207 12.66 1.43 12.24
N LEU A 208 12.36 0.32 11.55
CA LEU A 208 13.33 -0.51 10.84
C LEU A 208 13.42 -0.09 9.37
N THR A 209 14.60 -0.30 8.77
CA THR A 209 14.73 -0.33 7.30
C THR A 209 14.44 -1.73 6.80
N ARG A 210 14.00 -1.84 5.55
CA ARG A 210 13.63 -3.13 4.95
C ARG A 210 14.78 -4.13 4.95
N ASP A 211 16.00 -3.66 4.67
CA ASP A 211 17.17 -4.52 4.48
C ASP A 211 17.82 -4.90 5.82
N ARG A 212 17.55 -4.16 6.90
CA ARG A 212 17.96 -4.53 8.26
C ARG A 212 16.94 -5.42 8.97
N ALA A 213 15.74 -5.58 8.43
CA ALA A 213 14.70 -6.36 9.04
C ALA A 213 14.89 -7.85 8.75
N GLY A 214 15.45 -8.57 9.72
CA GLY A 214 15.63 -10.02 9.69
C GLY A 214 14.32 -10.81 9.75
N PHE A 215 14.45 -12.14 9.84
CA PHE A 215 13.32 -13.06 9.84
C PHE A 215 12.46 -12.97 11.11
N GLU A 216 13.06 -12.78 12.29
CA GLU A 216 12.37 -12.78 13.59
C GLU A 216 11.27 -11.71 13.66
N VAL A 217 11.59 -10.48 13.25
CA VAL A 217 10.64 -9.35 13.24
C VAL A 217 9.45 -9.57 12.29
N ARG A 218 9.63 -10.42 11.27
CA ARG A 218 8.60 -10.69 10.26
C ARG A 218 7.66 -11.81 10.69
N ASP A 219 8.03 -12.58 11.71
CA ASP A 219 7.26 -13.75 12.15
C ASP A 219 6.08 -13.35 13.05
N VAL A 220 5.18 -14.30 13.27
CA VAL A 220 4.00 -14.13 14.12
C VAL A 220 4.34 -14.50 15.55
N HIS A 221 4.44 -13.49 16.41
CA HIS A 221 4.65 -13.68 17.84
C HIS A 221 3.33 -13.99 18.59
N SER A 222 3.38 -14.78 19.67
CA SER A 222 2.21 -15.17 20.50
C SER A 222 1.42 -13.96 21.05
N SER A 223 2.14 -12.95 21.53
CA SER A 223 1.58 -11.66 21.98
C SER A 223 0.74 -10.90 20.92
N HIS A 224 0.85 -11.23 19.63
CA HIS A 224 0.01 -10.65 18.57
C HIS A 224 -1.47 -11.02 18.72
N TYR A 225 -1.79 -12.09 19.45
CA TYR A 225 -3.14 -12.57 19.65
C TYR A 225 -4.08 -11.45 20.11
N GLY A 226 -5.18 -11.24 19.37
CA GLY A 226 -6.15 -10.19 19.68
C GLY A 226 -5.68 -8.75 19.43
N ARG A 227 -4.43 -8.53 19.01
CA ARG A 227 -3.80 -7.21 18.82
C ARG A 227 -3.44 -6.94 17.37
N ILE A 228 -2.63 -7.81 16.76
CA ILE A 228 -2.20 -7.71 15.36
C ILE A 228 -2.73 -8.94 14.63
N CYS A 229 -3.33 -8.76 13.46
CA CYS A 229 -3.83 -9.88 12.67
C CYS A 229 -2.66 -10.69 12.12
N PRO A 230 -2.62 -12.02 12.35
CA PRO A 230 -1.54 -12.88 11.84
C PRO A 230 -1.68 -13.21 10.34
N ILE A 231 -2.83 -12.91 9.74
CA ILE A 231 -3.13 -13.26 8.35
C ILE A 231 -2.94 -12.08 7.39
N GLU A 232 -3.37 -10.87 7.79
CA GLU A 232 -3.42 -9.74 6.85
C GLU A 232 -2.08 -8.98 6.79
N THR A 233 -1.20 -9.41 5.90
CA THR A 233 0.07 -8.74 5.55
C THR A 233 0.34 -8.83 4.03
N PRO A 234 1.12 -7.92 3.41
CA PRO A 234 1.51 -8.06 2.02
C PRO A 234 2.42 -9.29 1.78
N GLU A 235 2.22 -10.01 0.66
CA GLU A 235 3.03 -11.21 0.29
C GLU A 235 4.47 -10.90 -0.14
N GLY A 236 4.72 -9.65 -0.53
CA GLY A 236 6.00 -9.24 -1.13
C GLY A 236 7.10 -8.94 -0.09
N PRO A 237 8.07 -8.07 -0.43
CA PRO A 237 9.24 -7.82 0.43
C PRO A 237 8.90 -7.15 1.77
N ASN A 238 7.66 -6.71 1.95
CA ASN A 238 7.15 -6.08 3.17
C ASN A 238 6.36 -7.04 4.07
N ILE A 239 6.38 -8.34 3.79
CA ILE A 239 5.74 -9.36 4.64
C ILE A 239 6.22 -9.24 6.09
N GLY A 240 5.27 -9.25 7.03
CA GLY A 240 5.50 -9.10 8.47
C GLY A 240 5.82 -7.68 8.94
N LEU A 241 6.35 -6.82 8.07
CA LEU A 241 6.70 -5.43 8.40
C LEU A 241 5.51 -4.47 8.33
N ILE A 242 4.50 -4.84 7.54
CA ILE A 242 3.23 -4.15 7.45
C ILE A 242 2.15 -5.12 7.89
N SER A 243 1.47 -4.77 8.97
CA SER A 243 0.44 -5.59 9.59
C SER A 243 -0.79 -4.75 9.88
N ASN A 244 -1.90 -5.39 10.22
CA ASN A 244 -3.16 -4.69 10.48
C ASN A 244 -3.66 -4.96 11.89
N LEU A 245 -4.26 -3.93 12.49
CA LEU A 245 -4.90 -4.04 13.80
C LEU A 245 -6.08 -5.03 13.71
N THR A 246 -6.22 -5.90 14.71
CA THR A 246 -7.37 -6.81 14.84
C THR A 246 -8.68 -6.04 14.99
N SER A 247 -9.81 -6.75 14.91
CA SER A 247 -11.15 -6.17 14.98
C SER A 247 -11.43 -5.42 16.30
N TYR A 248 -10.93 -5.93 17.43
CA TYR A 248 -11.18 -5.37 18.78
C TYR A 248 -9.97 -4.69 19.42
N GLY A 249 -8.80 -4.75 18.79
CA GLY A 249 -7.58 -4.12 19.29
C GLY A 249 -7.75 -2.61 19.47
N LYS A 250 -7.24 -2.09 20.58
CA LYS A 250 -7.25 -0.66 20.93
C LYS A 250 -5.88 -0.23 21.42
N ILE A 251 -5.49 1.01 21.14
CA ILE A 251 -4.23 1.58 21.64
C ILE A 251 -4.53 2.33 22.94
N ASN A 252 -3.74 2.08 23.99
CA ASN A 252 -3.84 2.77 25.27
C ASN A 252 -3.12 4.14 25.24
N GLU A 253 -3.15 4.88 26.35
CA GLU A 253 -2.54 6.22 26.43
C GLU A 253 -1.01 6.21 26.26
N TYR A 254 -0.36 5.08 26.56
CA TYR A 254 1.09 4.89 26.44
C TYR A 254 1.54 4.42 25.04
N GLY A 255 0.59 4.03 24.18
CA GLY A 255 0.86 3.54 22.83
C GLY A 255 0.93 2.00 22.70
N PHE A 256 0.62 1.24 23.74
CA PHE A 256 0.55 -0.23 23.67
C PHE A 256 -0.82 -0.71 23.20
N ILE A 257 -0.84 -1.82 22.47
CA ILE A 257 -2.08 -2.42 21.98
C ILE A 257 -2.69 -3.29 23.09
N GLN A 258 -3.96 -3.06 23.37
CA GLN A 258 -4.77 -3.82 24.29
C GLN A 258 -5.86 -4.57 23.54
N THR A 259 -6.25 -5.72 24.09
CA THR A 259 -7.38 -6.53 23.61
C THR A 259 -8.36 -6.78 24.77
N PRO A 260 -9.68 -6.87 24.51
CA PRO A 260 -10.65 -7.08 25.57
C PRO A 260 -10.80 -8.55 25.95
N TYR A 261 -11.03 -8.80 27.24
CA TYR A 261 -11.33 -10.11 27.84
C TYR A 261 -12.52 -10.00 28.78
N ARG A 262 -13.31 -11.08 28.90
CA ARG A 262 -14.40 -11.23 29.89
C ARG A 262 -13.87 -11.85 31.17
N ILE A 263 -14.38 -11.41 32.31
CA ILE A 263 -14.00 -11.95 33.63
C ILE A 263 -14.69 -13.30 33.84
N VAL A 264 -13.94 -14.27 34.37
CA VAL A 264 -14.46 -15.60 34.73
C VAL A 264 -14.42 -15.74 36.25
N GLU A 265 -15.58 -16.01 36.83
CA GLU A 265 -15.71 -16.30 38.26
C GLU A 265 -15.20 -17.73 38.55
N PRO A 266 -14.74 -18.03 39.78
CA PRO A 266 -14.21 -19.36 40.14
C PRO A 266 -15.19 -20.52 39.96
N ASP A 267 -16.49 -20.24 39.85
CA ASP A 267 -17.53 -21.22 39.57
C ASP A 267 -17.64 -21.58 38.07
N GLY A 268 -16.87 -20.91 37.21
CA GLY A 268 -16.88 -21.05 35.76
C GLY A 268 -17.93 -20.18 35.05
N THR A 269 -18.56 -19.24 35.75
CA THR A 269 -19.47 -18.25 35.15
C THR A 269 -18.69 -17.10 34.54
N VAL A 270 -19.01 -16.76 33.28
CA VAL A 270 -18.36 -15.69 32.52
C VAL A 270 -19.23 -14.43 32.59
N GLU A 271 -18.68 -13.35 33.13
CA GLU A 271 -19.37 -12.06 33.20
C GLU A 271 -19.40 -11.35 31.84
N ASP A 272 -20.42 -10.51 31.61
CA ASP A 272 -20.48 -9.62 30.44
C ASP A 272 -19.49 -8.44 30.55
N LYS A 273 -18.94 -8.19 31.74
CA LYS A 273 -17.99 -7.11 31.97
C LYS A 273 -16.65 -7.44 31.31
N THR A 274 -16.19 -6.54 30.43
CA THR A 274 -14.92 -6.69 29.73
C THR A 274 -13.82 -5.79 30.30
N ILE A 275 -12.61 -6.31 30.42
CA ILE A 275 -11.39 -5.57 30.74
C ILE A 275 -10.44 -5.57 29.54
N TYR A 276 -9.72 -4.48 29.31
CA TYR A 276 -8.72 -4.39 28.25
C TYR A 276 -7.32 -4.58 28.85
N LEU A 277 -6.55 -5.53 28.32
CA LEU A 277 -5.22 -5.86 28.82
C LEU A 277 -4.15 -5.67 27.74
N SER A 278 -3.00 -5.10 28.10
CA SER A 278 -1.80 -5.09 27.25
C SER A 278 -1.10 -6.46 27.26
N ALA A 279 -0.09 -6.63 26.42
CA ALA A 279 0.55 -7.94 26.22
C ALA A 279 1.32 -8.43 27.45
N ASP A 280 1.93 -7.50 28.19
CA ASP A 280 2.58 -7.71 29.48
C ASP A 280 1.57 -8.09 30.56
N GLU A 281 0.46 -7.35 30.67
CA GLU A 281 -0.61 -7.64 31.63
C GLU A 281 -1.29 -8.99 31.35
N GLU A 282 -1.38 -9.41 30.09
CA GLU A 282 -2.00 -10.69 29.69
C GLU A 282 -1.24 -11.91 30.21
N ALA A 283 0.09 -11.82 30.31
CA ALA A 283 0.96 -12.97 30.56
C ALA A 283 0.69 -13.64 31.93
N ASP A 284 0.25 -12.87 32.91
CA ASP A 284 -0.01 -13.33 34.28
C ASP A 284 -1.30 -14.15 34.41
N TYR A 285 -2.26 -13.96 33.50
CA TYR A 285 -3.59 -14.57 33.58
C TYR A 285 -3.70 -15.88 32.78
N VAL A 286 -4.63 -16.74 33.22
CA VAL A 286 -5.05 -17.93 32.47
C VAL A 286 -6.34 -17.61 31.70
N ILE A 287 -6.26 -17.63 30.37
CA ILE A 287 -7.32 -17.13 29.49
C ILE A 287 -7.92 -18.26 28.67
N ALA A 288 -9.22 -18.52 28.84
CA ALA A 288 -9.94 -19.51 28.05
C ALA A 288 -10.30 -18.99 26.65
N GLN A 289 -10.33 -19.91 25.68
CA GLN A 289 -10.77 -19.62 24.32
C GLN A 289 -12.26 -19.27 24.25
N ALA A 290 -12.64 -18.44 23.27
CA ALA A 290 -14.03 -17.99 23.11
C ALA A 290 -15.01 -19.17 22.91
N ASN A 291 -14.57 -20.22 22.22
CA ASN A 291 -15.40 -21.38 21.86
C ASN A 291 -15.74 -22.29 23.05
N GLU A 292 -15.01 -22.19 24.17
CA GLU A 292 -15.31 -22.95 25.40
C GLU A 292 -16.44 -22.31 26.22
N VAL A 293 -16.81 -21.06 25.90
CA VAL A 293 -17.86 -20.31 26.60
C VAL A 293 -19.19 -20.48 25.88
N VAL A 294 -20.12 -21.22 26.49
CA VAL A 294 -21.48 -21.40 25.96
C VAL A 294 -22.50 -20.99 27.00
N ASN A 295 -23.47 -20.16 26.58
CA ASN A 295 -24.49 -19.58 27.47
C ASN A 295 -23.91 -18.88 28.72
N GLY A 296 -22.76 -18.21 28.57
CA GLY A 296 -22.10 -17.48 29.65
C GLY A 296 -21.41 -18.34 30.71
N ARG A 297 -21.13 -19.62 30.39
CA ARG A 297 -20.39 -20.53 31.28
C ARG A 297 -19.38 -21.38 30.52
N LEU A 298 -18.31 -21.78 31.22
CA LEU A 298 -17.37 -22.79 30.74
C LEU A 298 -18.03 -24.18 30.82
N ILE A 299 -18.13 -24.89 29.68
CA ILE A 299 -18.84 -26.17 29.61
C ILE A 299 -18.06 -27.29 30.28
N ASN A 300 -16.77 -27.38 29.96
CA ASN A 300 -15.92 -28.51 30.34
C ASN A 300 -15.24 -28.26 31.68
N GLU A 301 -14.97 -29.32 32.46
CA GLU A 301 -14.16 -29.21 33.68
C GLU A 301 -12.70 -28.86 33.37
N ARG A 302 -12.22 -29.34 32.21
CA ARG A 302 -10.91 -29.03 31.65
C ARG A 302 -11.13 -28.30 30.33
N VAL A 303 -10.68 -27.06 30.28
CA VAL A 303 -10.85 -26.18 29.12
C VAL A 303 -9.50 -25.85 28.51
N VAL A 304 -9.49 -25.64 27.20
CA VAL A 304 -8.32 -25.13 26.51
C VAL A 304 -8.13 -23.66 26.85
N ALA A 305 -6.99 -23.34 27.45
CA ALA A 305 -6.64 -22.00 27.90
C ALA A 305 -5.22 -21.63 27.46
N ARG A 306 -4.89 -20.35 27.57
CA ARG A 306 -3.58 -19.80 27.25
C ARG A 306 -2.98 -19.17 28.51
N LYS A 307 -1.67 -19.37 28.72
CA LYS A 307 -0.89 -18.71 29.78
C LYS A 307 0.51 -18.43 29.28
N GLY A 308 0.98 -17.18 29.36
CA GLY A 308 2.33 -16.81 28.93
C GLY A 308 2.66 -17.15 27.46
N GLY A 309 1.64 -17.19 26.58
CA GLY A 309 1.80 -17.60 25.18
C GLY A 309 1.60 -19.09 24.89
N ASP A 310 1.71 -19.95 25.91
CA ASP A 310 1.54 -21.40 25.75
C ASP A 310 0.07 -21.82 25.82
N THR A 311 -0.30 -22.82 25.02
CA THR A 311 -1.61 -23.45 25.07
C THR A 311 -1.60 -24.57 26.12
N ILE A 312 -2.39 -24.41 27.16
CA ILE A 312 -2.50 -25.35 28.28
C ILE A 312 -3.93 -25.86 28.44
N ILE A 313 -4.08 -27.03 29.05
CA ILE A 313 -5.38 -27.54 29.49
C ILE A 313 -5.52 -27.18 30.97
N ALA A 314 -6.33 -26.16 31.26
CA ALA A 314 -6.57 -25.68 32.61
C ALA A 314 -7.87 -26.27 33.17
N HIS A 315 -7.91 -26.50 34.48
CA HIS A 315 -9.16 -26.78 35.15
C HIS A 315 -9.97 -25.48 35.28
N ARG A 316 -11.30 -25.56 35.18
CA ARG A 316 -12.18 -24.38 35.09
C ARG A 316 -12.03 -23.36 36.24
N ASP A 317 -11.61 -23.82 37.41
CA ASP A 317 -11.40 -23.00 38.63
C ASP A 317 -10.12 -22.16 38.59
N LYS A 318 -9.19 -22.50 37.69
CA LYS A 318 -7.94 -21.77 37.45
C LYS A 318 -8.04 -20.78 36.30
N VAL A 319 -9.17 -20.75 35.59
CA VAL A 319 -9.40 -19.80 34.50
C VAL A 319 -9.94 -18.53 35.08
N GLU A 320 -9.27 -17.42 34.78
CA GLU A 320 -9.61 -16.11 35.33
C GLU A 320 -10.26 -15.21 34.28
N LEU A 321 -9.94 -15.43 33.00
CA LEU A 321 -10.44 -14.63 31.89
C LEU A 321 -10.87 -15.51 30.71
N ALA A 322 -11.72 -14.96 29.85
CA ALA A 322 -12.12 -15.59 28.62
C ALA A 322 -12.16 -14.57 27.47
N ASP A 323 -11.86 -15.05 26.27
CA ASP A 323 -11.98 -14.28 25.04
C ASP A 323 -13.42 -13.72 24.82
N VAL A 324 -13.54 -12.54 24.20
CA VAL A 324 -14.85 -11.90 23.97
C VAL A 324 -15.57 -12.52 22.77
N SER A 325 -14.84 -12.76 21.68
CA SER A 325 -15.40 -13.28 20.45
C SER A 325 -14.34 -14.03 19.64
N PRO A 326 -14.68 -15.11 18.93
CA PRO A 326 -13.72 -15.85 18.10
C PRO A 326 -13.07 -14.98 17.01
N LYS A 327 -13.79 -13.98 16.47
CA LYS A 327 -13.27 -13.04 15.48
C LYS A 327 -12.28 -12.01 16.02
N GLN A 328 -12.00 -12.00 17.32
CA GLN A 328 -11.10 -11.02 17.94
C GLN A 328 -9.65 -11.13 17.44
N ILE A 329 -9.25 -12.29 16.94
CA ILE A 329 -7.88 -12.58 16.48
C ILE A 329 -7.60 -12.10 15.06
N VAL A 330 -8.64 -11.82 14.28
CA VAL A 330 -8.51 -11.43 12.87
C VAL A 330 -8.77 -9.94 12.66
N SER A 331 -8.20 -9.39 11.59
CA SER A 331 -8.50 -8.05 11.12
C SER A 331 -9.89 -7.99 10.49
N VAL A 332 -10.31 -6.77 10.18
CA VAL A 332 -11.62 -6.49 9.58
C VAL A 332 -11.76 -7.11 8.18
N ALA A 333 -10.70 -7.10 7.37
CA ALA A 333 -10.73 -7.70 6.03
C ALA A 333 -10.75 -9.23 6.08
N THR A 334 -9.92 -9.82 6.94
CA THR A 334 -9.90 -11.28 7.15
C THR A 334 -11.23 -11.76 7.74
N ALA A 335 -11.87 -10.95 8.59
CA ALA A 335 -13.19 -11.25 9.14
C ALA A 335 -14.33 -11.28 8.11
N CYS A 336 -14.12 -10.79 6.88
CA CYS A 336 -15.11 -10.84 5.79
C CYS A 336 -15.10 -12.18 5.02
N VAL A 337 -14.16 -13.07 5.31
CA VAL A 337 -14.04 -14.37 4.65
C VAL A 337 -14.90 -15.38 5.43
N PRO A 338 -16.00 -15.90 4.86
CA PRO A 338 -16.79 -16.95 5.50
C PRO A 338 -15.99 -18.26 5.51
N PHE A 339 -16.30 -19.17 6.44
CA PHE A 339 -15.62 -20.48 6.53
C PHE A 339 -14.08 -20.41 6.58
N LEU A 340 -13.51 -19.31 7.11
CA LEU A 340 -12.07 -19.08 7.17
C LEU A 340 -11.32 -20.24 7.84
N GLU A 341 -11.94 -20.90 8.82
CA GLU A 341 -11.40 -22.05 9.53
C GLU A 341 -11.13 -23.27 8.63
N ASN A 342 -11.64 -23.28 7.40
CA ASN A 342 -11.44 -24.32 6.39
C ASN A 342 -10.45 -23.91 5.28
N ASP A 343 -9.80 -22.75 5.42
CA ASP A 343 -8.80 -22.25 4.48
C ASP A 343 -7.41 -22.24 5.10
N ASP A 344 -6.41 -22.64 4.31
CA ASP A 344 -5.01 -22.43 4.66
C ASP A 344 -4.70 -20.92 4.85
N ALA A 345 -3.84 -20.62 5.82
CA ALA A 345 -3.49 -19.25 6.18
C ALA A 345 -2.93 -18.44 4.99
N SER A 346 -2.17 -19.07 4.10
CA SER A 346 -1.61 -18.42 2.91
C SER A 346 -2.71 -18.01 1.93
N ARG A 347 -3.77 -18.82 1.81
CA ARG A 347 -4.93 -18.51 0.96
C ARG A 347 -5.83 -17.46 1.61
N ALA A 348 -6.03 -17.54 2.91
CA ALA A 348 -6.73 -16.52 3.67
C ALA A 348 -6.06 -15.13 3.53
N LEU A 349 -4.72 -15.08 3.62
CA LEU A 349 -3.93 -13.86 3.41
C LEU A 349 -4.18 -13.28 2.02
N MET A 350 -4.10 -14.11 0.98
CA MET A 350 -4.41 -13.72 -0.39
C MET A 350 -5.86 -13.20 -0.51
N GLY A 351 -6.81 -13.89 0.10
CA GLY A 351 -8.23 -13.52 0.10
C GLY A 351 -8.50 -12.15 0.72
N ALA A 352 -7.94 -11.88 1.90
CA ALA A 352 -8.02 -10.57 2.56
C ALA A 352 -7.38 -9.47 1.69
N ASN A 353 -6.21 -9.72 1.11
CA ASN A 353 -5.51 -8.76 0.26
C ASN A 353 -6.23 -8.47 -1.07
N MET A 354 -6.86 -9.46 -1.68
CA MET A 354 -7.59 -9.31 -2.94
C MET A 354 -8.91 -8.56 -2.77
N GLN A 355 -9.60 -8.72 -1.65
CA GLN A 355 -10.80 -7.95 -1.34
C GLN A 355 -10.52 -6.43 -1.33
N ARG A 356 -9.33 -6.00 -0.89
CA ARG A 356 -8.91 -4.58 -0.94
C ARG A 356 -8.71 -4.06 -2.37
N GLN A 357 -8.49 -4.95 -3.33
CA GLN A 357 -8.29 -4.61 -4.74
C GLN A 357 -9.58 -4.69 -5.56
N ALA A 358 -10.72 -4.97 -4.93
CA ALA A 358 -12.02 -5.02 -5.59
C ALA A 358 -12.41 -3.65 -6.16
N VAL A 359 -12.85 -3.62 -7.42
CA VAL A 359 -13.33 -2.41 -8.07
C VAL A 359 -14.83 -2.23 -7.81
N PRO A 360 -15.30 -1.02 -7.44
CA PRO A 360 -16.72 -0.74 -7.32
C PRO A 360 -17.46 -0.92 -8.64
N LEU A 361 -18.47 -1.80 -8.61
CA LEU A 361 -19.33 -2.10 -9.75
C LEU A 361 -20.44 -1.05 -9.89
N LEU A 362 -21.04 -0.97 -11.07
CA LEU A 362 -22.17 -0.07 -11.36
C LEU A 362 -23.39 -0.38 -10.46
N GLN A 363 -23.65 -1.67 -10.26
CA GLN A 363 -24.70 -2.23 -9.41
C GLN A 363 -24.10 -3.35 -8.55
N PRO A 364 -23.52 -3.03 -7.38
CA PRO A 364 -22.99 -4.05 -6.49
C PRO A 364 -24.13 -4.82 -5.79
N HIS A 365 -23.93 -6.10 -5.52
CA HIS A 365 -24.83 -6.91 -4.69
C HIS A 365 -24.11 -7.43 -3.45
N SER A 366 -24.80 -7.40 -2.33
CA SER A 366 -24.38 -7.96 -1.04
C SER A 366 -24.25 -9.49 -1.10
N PRO A 367 -23.29 -10.10 -0.40
CA PRO A 367 -23.07 -11.54 -0.47
C PRO A 367 -24.25 -12.31 0.14
N PHE A 368 -24.64 -13.44 -0.46
CA PHE A 368 -25.61 -14.37 0.14
C PHE A 368 -25.04 -15.10 1.35
N VAL A 369 -23.74 -15.32 1.36
CA VAL A 369 -22.99 -15.91 2.48
C VAL A 369 -22.04 -14.84 3.01
N GLY A 370 -22.44 -14.14 4.07
CA GLY A 370 -21.63 -13.13 4.75
C GLY A 370 -21.09 -13.62 6.09
N THR A 371 -20.44 -12.74 6.84
CA THR A 371 -20.00 -13.01 8.23
C THR A 371 -20.67 -12.10 9.26
N GLY A 372 -21.46 -11.12 8.80
CA GLY A 372 -22.16 -10.14 9.62
C GLY A 372 -21.32 -8.89 9.94
N ILE A 373 -20.07 -8.83 9.52
CA ILE A 373 -19.19 -7.66 9.69
C ILE A 373 -19.42 -6.61 8.59
N GLU A 374 -20.02 -6.99 7.47
CA GLU A 374 -20.22 -6.17 6.27
C GLU A 374 -20.97 -4.87 6.58
N TYR A 375 -22.04 -4.95 7.38
CA TYR A 375 -22.80 -3.77 7.84
C TYR A 375 -21.94 -2.82 8.69
N LYS A 376 -21.13 -3.38 9.59
CA LYS A 376 -20.27 -2.61 10.48
C LYS A 376 -19.17 -1.88 9.69
N ILE A 377 -18.60 -2.52 8.68
CA ILE A 377 -17.61 -1.93 7.78
C ILE A 377 -18.21 -0.79 6.98
N ALA A 378 -19.38 -1.02 6.37
CA ALA A 378 -20.05 0.01 5.59
C ALA A 378 -20.33 1.27 6.44
N LYS A 379 -20.83 1.08 7.66
CA LYS A 379 -21.07 2.14 8.64
C LYS A 379 -19.80 2.88 9.07
N ASP A 380 -18.75 2.14 9.45
CA ASP A 380 -17.54 2.72 10.04
C ASP A 380 -16.54 3.27 8.99
N SER A 381 -16.67 2.86 7.72
CA SER A 381 -15.81 3.36 6.62
C SER A 381 -15.89 4.87 6.40
N GLY A 382 -17.04 5.49 6.74
CA GLY A 382 -17.33 6.90 6.48
C GLY A 382 -17.67 7.20 5.02
N VAL A 383 -17.82 6.17 4.18
CA VAL A 383 -18.18 6.30 2.78
C VAL A 383 -19.71 6.37 2.60
N GLY A 384 -20.46 5.61 3.39
CA GLY A 384 -21.91 5.77 3.54
C GLY A 384 -22.26 7.00 4.38
N ILE A 385 -23.48 7.52 4.23
CA ILE A 385 -23.97 8.61 5.08
C ILE A 385 -24.73 8.02 6.25
N VAL A 386 -24.33 8.38 7.46
CA VAL A 386 -24.96 7.89 8.71
C VAL A 386 -25.77 9.01 9.37
N ALA A 387 -26.96 8.66 9.85
CA ALA A 387 -27.84 9.51 10.65
C ALA A 387 -27.16 9.91 11.95
N LYS A 388 -27.18 11.20 12.27
CA LYS A 388 -26.52 11.74 13.47
C LYS A 388 -27.45 11.77 14.68
N GLU A 389 -28.73 12.00 14.44
CA GLU A 389 -29.79 12.03 15.44
C GLU A 389 -31.04 11.36 14.87
N ASP A 390 -31.98 11.02 15.75
CA ASP A 390 -33.28 10.47 15.38
C ASP A 390 -34.11 11.51 14.60
N GLY A 391 -34.90 11.06 13.64
CA GLY A 391 -35.73 11.98 12.87
C GLY A 391 -36.66 11.31 11.87
N ILE A 392 -37.34 12.14 11.08
CA ILE A 392 -38.20 11.70 9.98
C ILE A 392 -37.68 12.32 8.68
N VAL A 393 -37.53 11.50 7.66
CA VAL A 393 -37.05 11.92 6.35
C VAL A 393 -38.12 12.79 5.67
N GLN A 394 -37.87 14.09 5.53
CA GLN A 394 -38.79 15.02 4.85
C GLN A 394 -38.64 15.01 3.34
N TYR A 395 -37.40 14.88 2.87
CA TYR A 395 -37.07 15.00 1.45
C TYR A 395 -35.86 14.12 1.09
N VAL A 396 -35.95 13.45 -0.04
CA VAL A 396 -34.88 12.62 -0.61
C VAL A 396 -34.83 12.90 -2.10
N ASP A 397 -33.64 13.22 -2.59
CA ASP A 397 -33.30 13.13 -4.01
C ASP A 397 -31.91 12.51 -4.20
N SER A 398 -31.42 12.47 -5.44
CA SER A 398 -30.12 11.89 -5.77
C SER A 398 -28.93 12.75 -5.34
N GLN A 399 -29.13 13.96 -4.82
CA GLN A 399 -28.09 14.92 -4.44
C GLN A 399 -28.09 15.26 -2.95
N ARG A 400 -29.24 15.14 -2.26
CA ARG A 400 -29.40 15.49 -0.86
C ARG A 400 -30.54 14.74 -0.18
N ILE A 401 -30.39 14.57 1.13
CA ILE A 401 -31.38 14.01 2.04
C ILE A 401 -31.64 15.05 3.13
N VAL A 402 -32.91 15.34 3.43
CA VAL A 402 -33.30 16.26 4.51
C VAL A 402 -34.08 15.48 5.56
N VAL A 403 -33.54 15.47 6.77
CA VAL A 403 -34.14 14.84 7.94
C VAL A 403 -34.68 15.93 8.86
N SER A 404 -35.92 15.79 9.29
CA SER A 404 -36.50 16.59 10.37
C SER A 404 -36.13 15.94 11.71
N GLU A 405 -35.18 16.53 12.41
CA GLU A 405 -34.75 16.20 13.77
C GLU A 405 -35.56 17.03 14.78
N ALA A 406 -35.42 16.75 16.08
CA ALA A 406 -36.10 17.49 17.14
C ALA A 406 -35.68 18.98 17.22
N GLU A 407 -34.41 19.28 16.89
CA GLU A 407 -33.84 20.64 16.92
C GLU A 407 -33.92 21.39 15.57
N GLY A 408 -34.56 20.79 14.56
CA GLY A 408 -34.76 21.39 13.24
C GLY A 408 -34.43 20.43 12.10
N ASN A 409 -34.31 20.98 10.88
CA ASN A 409 -34.01 20.19 9.70
C ASN A 409 -32.49 20.12 9.46
N ARG A 410 -31.96 18.91 9.28
CA ARG A 410 -30.57 18.67 8.87
C ARG A 410 -30.52 18.21 7.42
N GLU A 411 -29.65 18.85 6.63
CA GLU A 411 -29.40 18.51 5.23
C GLU A 411 -28.09 17.70 5.11
N TYR A 412 -28.17 16.54 4.47
CA TYR A 412 -27.05 15.68 4.09
C TYR A 412 -26.84 15.78 2.58
N ARG A 413 -25.66 16.21 2.12
CA ARG A 413 -25.33 16.29 0.69
C ARG A 413 -24.59 15.04 0.23
N LEU A 414 -25.05 14.45 -0.87
CA LEU A 414 -24.50 13.25 -1.47
C LEU A 414 -23.34 13.59 -2.43
N ARG A 415 -22.31 12.76 -2.43
CA ARG A 415 -21.21 12.79 -3.41
C ARG A 415 -21.64 12.06 -4.67
N LYS A 416 -21.53 12.71 -5.83
CA LYS A 416 -21.95 12.15 -7.13
C LYS A 416 -20.79 12.21 -8.12
N PHE A 417 -20.48 11.06 -8.72
CA PHE A 417 -19.47 10.91 -9.78
C PHE A 417 -18.13 11.60 -9.45
N GLN A 418 -17.65 11.43 -8.22
CA GLN A 418 -16.37 11.99 -7.81
C GLN A 418 -15.26 10.97 -8.06
N ARG A 419 -14.12 11.43 -8.59
CA ARG A 419 -12.92 10.61 -8.77
C ARG A 419 -12.28 10.24 -7.42
N SER A 420 -11.94 8.98 -7.23
CA SER A 420 -11.09 8.51 -6.13
C SER A 420 -9.60 8.67 -6.46
N ASN A 421 -8.71 8.50 -5.47
CA ASN A 421 -7.26 8.51 -5.71
C ASN A 421 -6.82 7.47 -6.76
N ASN A 422 -7.51 6.33 -6.83
CA ASN A 422 -7.21 5.23 -7.74
C ASN A 422 -7.97 5.31 -9.08
N GLY A 423 -8.69 6.41 -9.36
CA GLY A 423 -9.47 6.56 -10.58
C GLY A 423 -10.83 5.83 -10.58
N THR A 424 -11.25 5.25 -9.45
CA THR A 424 -12.58 4.65 -9.30
C THR A 424 -13.66 5.71 -9.05
N ASN A 425 -14.92 5.34 -9.25
CA ASN A 425 -16.07 6.22 -9.05
C ASN A 425 -16.59 6.20 -7.61
N ILE A 426 -16.54 7.34 -6.92
CA ILE A 426 -17.24 7.59 -5.66
C ILE A 426 -18.61 8.18 -5.97
N ASN A 427 -19.65 7.35 -5.84
CA ASN A 427 -21.03 7.74 -6.07
C ASN A 427 -21.94 7.21 -4.96
N GLN A 428 -22.61 8.13 -4.26
CA GLN A 428 -23.55 7.82 -3.20
C GLN A 428 -24.99 7.73 -3.74
N LYS A 429 -25.76 6.78 -3.22
CA LYS A 429 -27.17 6.54 -3.57
C LYS A 429 -28.01 6.55 -2.29
N PRO A 430 -29.10 7.33 -2.21
CA PRO A 430 -29.97 7.31 -1.04
C PRO A 430 -30.67 5.94 -0.92
N ILE A 431 -30.79 5.42 0.29
CA ILE A 431 -31.54 4.17 0.58
C ILE A 431 -32.90 4.44 1.21
N VAL A 432 -33.01 5.53 1.98
CA VAL A 432 -34.22 5.90 2.70
C VAL A 432 -35.30 6.50 1.80
N ALA A 433 -36.55 6.31 2.18
CA ALA A 433 -37.71 6.89 1.52
C ALA A 433 -38.27 8.11 2.27
N LYS A 434 -39.00 8.97 1.55
CA LYS A 434 -39.70 10.10 2.17
C LYS A 434 -40.75 9.60 3.18
N GLY A 435 -40.73 10.13 4.39
CA GLY A 435 -41.63 9.78 5.49
C GLY A 435 -41.14 8.63 6.36
N GLU A 436 -39.99 8.04 6.05
CA GLU A 436 -39.36 7.02 6.88
C GLU A 436 -38.83 7.61 8.19
N ARG A 437 -39.00 6.86 9.28
CA ARG A 437 -38.46 7.21 10.59
C ARG A 437 -37.09 6.56 10.72
N ILE A 438 -36.09 7.35 11.10
CA ILE A 438 -34.71 6.93 11.23
C ILE A 438 -34.24 7.06 12.68
N GLU A 439 -33.34 6.17 13.08
CA GLU A 439 -32.66 6.22 14.36
C GLU A 439 -31.22 6.70 14.19
N LYS A 440 -30.67 7.24 15.28
CA LYS A 440 -29.27 7.65 15.35
C LYS A 440 -28.35 6.47 15.03
N GLY A 441 -27.57 6.63 13.98
CA GLY A 441 -26.64 5.62 13.51
C GLY A 441 -27.13 4.77 12.34
N ASP A 442 -28.35 4.99 11.83
CA ASP A 442 -28.82 4.34 10.61
C ASP A 442 -28.09 4.88 9.37
N ILE A 443 -27.90 4.04 8.36
CA ILE A 443 -27.30 4.44 7.09
C ILE A 443 -28.41 5.07 6.23
N LEU A 444 -28.20 6.29 5.75
CA LEU A 444 -29.14 7.05 4.92
C LEU A 444 -28.85 6.92 3.43
N ALA A 445 -27.58 6.73 3.08
CA ALA A 445 -27.13 6.58 1.70
C ALA A 445 -25.95 5.61 1.62
N ASP A 446 -26.03 4.71 0.65
CA ASP A 446 -24.98 3.78 0.29
C ASP A 446 -23.86 4.51 -0.46
N GLY A 447 -22.62 4.08 -0.19
CA GLY A 447 -21.44 4.47 -0.94
C GLY A 447 -21.16 3.58 -2.16
N PRO A 448 -20.01 3.77 -2.84
CA PRO A 448 -19.46 2.74 -3.72
C PRO A 448 -19.31 1.41 -2.99
N SER A 449 -19.57 0.31 -3.69
CA SER A 449 -19.47 -1.06 -3.16
C SER A 449 -20.32 -1.30 -1.89
N MET A 450 -21.56 -0.79 -1.88
CA MET A 450 -22.53 -1.03 -0.80
C MET A 450 -23.92 -1.34 -1.36
N GLU A 451 -24.69 -2.15 -0.64
CA GLU A 451 -26.10 -2.41 -0.91
C GLU A 451 -26.87 -2.47 0.42
N ASN A 452 -27.85 -1.59 0.59
CA ASN A 452 -28.70 -1.50 1.80
C ASN A 452 -27.90 -1.43 3.10
N GLY A 453 -26.81 -0.67 3.11
CA GLY A 453 -25.94 -0.52 4.26
C GLY A 453 -24.96 -1.68 4.51
N GLU A 454 -24.92 -2.71 3.67
CA GLU A 454 -23.92 -3.78 3.73
C GLU A 454 -22.78 -3.54 2.73
N LEU A 455 -21.58 -4.01 3.05
CA LEU A 455 -20.46 -4.03 2.11
C LEU A 455 -20.75 -5.03 0.96
N ALA A 456 -20.63 -4.53 -0.27
CA ALA A 456 -20.90 -5.27 -1.50
C ALA A 456 -19.75 -5.06 -2.50
N LEU A 457 -18.69 -5.88 -2.41
CA LEU A 457 -17.49 -5.77 -3.23
C LEU A 457 -17.62 -6.39 -4.64
N GLY A 458 -18.57 -7.29 -4.83
CA GLY A 458 -18.67 -8.17 -6.00
C GLY A 458 -20.10 -8.62 -6.28
N GLN A 459 -20.25 -9.85 -6.76
CA GLN A 459 -21.51 -10.41 -7.24
C GLN A 459 -21.67 -11.88 -6.83
N ASN A 460 -22.91 -12.28 -6.57
CA ASN A 460 -23.29 -13.67 -6.35
C ASN A 460 -23.51 -14.36 -7.70
N VAL A 461 -22.62 -15.28 -8.09
CA VAL A 461 -22.65 -15.94 -9.40
C VAL A 461 -22.74 -17.46 -9.26
N THR A 462 -23.41 -18.09 -10.22
CA THR A 462 -23.57 -19.54 -10.26
C THR A 462 -22.29 -20.18 -10.80
N ILE A 463 -21.58 -20.95 -9.98
CA ILE A 463 -20.31 -21.58 -10.33
C ILE A 463 -20.49 -23.09 -10.51
N ALA A 464 -19.78 -23.66 -11.48
CA ALA A 464 -19.55 -25.11 -11.59
C ALA A 464 -18.06 -25.45 -11.52
N TYR A 465 -17.72 -26.47 -10.72
CA TYR A 465 -16.37 -27.04 -10.67
C TYR A 465 -16.24 -28.20 -11.67
N MET A 466 -15.75 -27.89 -12.86
CA MET A 466 -15.55 -28.85 -13.95
C MET A 466 -14.45 -28.39 -14.88
N THR A 467 -13.85 -29.30 -15.65
CA THR A 467 -12.93 -28.94 -16.74
C THR A 467 -13.70 -28.73 -18.04
N TRP A 468 -13.25 -27.77 -18.86
CA TRP A 468 -13.95 -27.44 -20.12
C TRP A 468 -12.97 -27.13 -21.24
N TYR A 469 -12.74 -28.12 -22.12
CA TYR A 469 -11.86 -28.02 -23.32
C TYR A 469 -10.49 -27.35 -23.08
N GLY A 470 -9.97 -27.36 -21.85
CA GLY A 470 -8.72 -26.70 -21.48
C GLY A 470 -8.80 -25.16 -21.35
N TYR A 471 -9.97 -24.54 -21.54
CA TYR A 471 -10.11 -23.08 -21.37
C TYR A 471 -9.92 -22.63 -19.92
N ASN A 472 -10.23 -23.50 -18.95
CA ASN A 472 -9.96 -23.26 -17.54
C ASN A 472 -8.72 -24.03 -17.04
N TYR A 473 -7.71 -24.19 -17.90
CA TYR A 473 -6.42 -24.74 -17.50
C TYR A 473 -5.76 -23.88 -16.41
N GLU A 474 -5.09 -24.53 -15.45
CA GLU A 474 -4.57 -23.90 -14.24
C GLU A 474 -5.63 -23.06 -13.50
N ASP A 475 -5.45 -21.74 -13.49
CA ASP A 475 -6.27 -20.74 -12.80
C ASP A 475 -7.12 -19.91 -13.76
N ALA A 476 -7.23 -20.33 -15.03
CA ALA A 476 -8.08 -19.65 -15.99
C ALA A 476 -9.57 -19.82 -15.65
N ILE A 477 -10.35 -18.76 -15.91
CA ILE A 477 -11.77 -18.69 -15.61
C ILE A 477 -12.54 -18.58 -16.92
N ILE A 478 -13.59 -19.38 -17.05
CA ILE A 478 -14.54 -19.26 -18.16
C ILE A 478 -15.79 -18.57 -17.66
N MET A 479 -16.28 -17.60 -18.43
CA MET A 479 -17.41 -16.76 -18.05
C MET A 479 -18.52 -16.83 -19.10
N SER A 480 -19.77 -16.79 -18.66
CA SER A 480 -20.93 -16.63 -19.54
C SER A 480 -21.02 -15.19 -20.08
N GLU A 481 -21.32 -15.05 -21.37
CA GLU A 481 -21.64 -13.77 -22.02
C GLU A 481 -22.79 -13.03 -21.33
N ARG A 482 -23.69 -13.75 -20.66
CA ARG A 482 -24.78 -13.17 -19.85
C ARG A 482 -24.25 -12.11 -18.88
N LEU A 483 -23.11 -12.36 -18.23
CA LEU A 483 -22.52 -11.45 -17.25
C LEU A 483 -22.01 -10.14 -17.88
N VAL A 484 -21.60 -10.18 -19.15
CA VAL A 484 -21.18 -9.02 -19.94
C VAL A 484 -22.41 -8.24 -20.44
N ARG A 485 -23.40 -8.97 -20.96
CA ARG A 485 -24.63 -8.41 -21.52
C ARG A 485 -25.45 -7.67 -20.47
N ASP A 486 -25.58 -8.27 -19.28
CA ASP A 486 -26.37 -7.74 -18.17
C ASP A 486 -25.57 -6.73 -17.31
N ASP A 487 -24.36 -6.32 -17.75
CA ASP A 487 -23.48 -5.35 -17.08
C ASP A 487 -23.12 -5.69 -15.61
N VAL A 488 -23.04 -6.98 -15.29
CA VAL A 488 -22.88 -7.49 -13.90
C VAL A 488 -21.56 -7.05 -13.27
N TYR A 489 -20.47 -7.08 -14.04
CA TYR A 489 -19.12 -6.67 -13.61
C TYR A 489 -18.63 -5.38 -14.28
N THR A 490 -19.55 -4.54 -14.75
CA THR A 490 -19.21 -3.25 -15.37
C THR A 490 -18.86 -2.23 -14.28
N SER A 491 -17.70 -1.61 -14.41
CA SER A 491 -17.18 -0.58 -13.48
C SER A 491 -17.09 0.79 -14.16
N VAL A 492 -17.11 1.85 -13.35
CA VAL A 492 -16.98 3.23 -13.83
C VAL A 492 -15.65 3.80 -13.34
N HIS A 493 -14.82 4.24 -14.29
CA HIS A 493 -13.52 4.84 -14.03
C HIS A 493 -13.55 6.32 -14.43
N ILE A 494 -12.86 7.16 -13.67
CA ILE A 494 -12.78 8.60 -13.90
C ILE A 494 -11.31 8.99 -13.96
N GLU A 495 -10.84 9.28 -15.17
CA GLU A 495 -9.48 9.75 -15.42
C GLU A 495 -9.43 11.27 -15.41
N GLU A 496 -8.34 11.81 -14.85
CA GLU A 496 -8.04 13.24 -14.83
C GLU A 496 -6.88 13.50 -15.77
N TYR A 497 -7.11 14.34 -16.78
CA TYR A 497 -6.07 14.84 -17.66
C TYR A 497 -5.95 16.35 -17.48
N ASP A 498 -4.74 16.84 -17.28
CA ASP A 498 -4.47 18.25 -17.08
C ASP A 498 -3.40 18.79 -18.03
N ILE A 499 -3.50 20.07 -18.33
CA ILE A 499 -2.49 20.80 -19.08
C ILE A 499 -2.31 22.21 -18.52
N ASP A 500 -1.05 22.59 -18.37
CA ASP A 500 -0.65 23.93 -17.96
C ASP A 500 -0.37 24.82 -19.17
N CYS A 501 -0.80 26.08 -19.04
CA CYS A 501 -0.49 27.19 -19.92
C CYS A 501 0.59 28.04 -19.27
N ARG A 502 1.82 27.99 -19.81
CA ARG A 502 3.01 28.59 -19.18
C ARG A 502 3.45 29.87 -19.87
N GLU A 503 4.15 30.71 -19.13
CA GLU A 503 4.88 31.85 -19.69
C GLU A 503 6.28 31.40 -20.10
N THR A 504 6.54 31.30 -21.41
CA THR A 504 7.86 30.92 -21.94
C THR A 504 8.70 32.17 -22.20
N LYS A 505 10.01 31.99 -22.38
CA LYS A 505 10.92 33.10 -22.73
C LYS A 505 10.59 33.78 -24.07
N LEU A 506 9.96 33.05 -24.99
CA LEU A 506 9.61 33.54 -26.33
C LEU A 506 8.22 34.18 -26.38
N GLY A 507 7.41 34.00 -25.34
CA GLY A 507 6.03 34.47 -25.25
C GLY A 507 5.16 33.56 -24.39
N PRO A 508 3.95 34.00 -24.03
CA PRO A 508 3.00 33.14 -23.34
C PRO A 508 2.52 32.01 -24.27
N GLU A 509 2.34 30.81 -23.71
CA GLU A 509 1.49 29.81 -24.35
C GLU A 509 0.04 30.28 -24.31
N GLU A 510 -0.76 29.89 -25.29
CA GLU A 510 -2.17 30.26 -25.38
C GLU A 510 -3.04 29.01 -25.60
N ILE A 511 -4.19 28.97 -24.92
CA ILE A 511 -5.24 27.99 -25.17
C ILE A 511 -6.17 28.57 -26.23
N THR A 512 -6.22 27.93 -27.40
CA THR A 512 -6.99 28.41 -28.55
C THR A 512 -7.52 27.26 -29.39
N ARG A 513 -8.62 27.52 -30.11
CA ARG A 513 -9.17 26.59 -31.10
C ARG A 513 -8.39 26.62 -32.43
N ASP A 514 -7.63 27.69 -32.70
CA ASP A 514 -6.83 27.83 -33.92
C ASP A 514 -5.49 27.09 -33.79
N ILE A 515 -5.52 25.78 -34.04
CA ILE A 515 -4.37 24.88 -33.91
C ILE A 515 -3.75 24.66 -35.30
N PRO A 516 -2.43 24.83 -35.48
CA PRO A 516 -1.79 24.64 -36.78
C PRO A 516 -1.86 23.19 -37.26
N ASN A 517 -2.09 22.99 -38.56
CA ASN A 517 -2.08 21.69 -39.25
C ASN A 517 -3.13 20.68 -38.75
N VAL A 518 -4.17 21.14 -38.05
CA VAL A 518 -5.28 20.32 -37.58
C VAL A 518 -6.53 20.62 -38.40
N SER A 519 -7.26 19.58 -38.82
CA SER A 519 -8.50 19.72 -39.59
C SER A 519 -9.64 20.29 -38.74
N GLU A 520 -10.57 21.03 -39.35
CA GLU A 520 -11.77 21.55 -38.65
C GLU A 520 -12.63 20.43 -38.04
N ASN A 521 -12.62 19.23 -38.65
CA ASN A 521 -13.33 18.06 -38.12
C ASN A 521 -12.79 17.60 -36.77
N ALA A 522 -11.46 17.62 -36.58
CA ALA A 522 -10.84 17.28 -35.31
C ALA A 522 -11.15 18.32 -34.21
N CYS A 523 -11.38 19.58 -34.60
CA CYS A 523 -11.76 20.66 -33.69
C CYS A 523 -13.29 20.78 -33.48
N ARG A 524 -14.11 19.85 -34.00
CA ARG A 524 -15.58 19.94 -33.93
C ARG A 524 -16.12 19.95 -32.51
N ASN A 525 -15.50 19.17 -31.62
CA ASN A 525 -15.97 19.00 -30.24
C ASN A 525 -15.40 20.08 -29.29
N LEU A 526 -14.54 21.00 -29.79
CA LEU A 526 -13.95 22.09 -29.02
C LEU A 526 -14.86 23.33 -28.97
N ASP A 527 -14.90 23.98 -27.82
CA ASP A 527 -15.54 25.28 -27.62
C ASP A 527 -14.76 26.41 -28.33
N SER A 528 -15.27 27.65 -28.25
CA SER A 528 -14.61 28.82 -28.87
C SER A 528 -13.23 29.15 -28.27
N ARG A 529 -12.90 28.62 -27.08
CA ARG A 529 -11.59 28.78 -26.44
C ARG A 529 -10.62 27.67 -26.82
N GLY A 530 -11.08 26.60 -27.46
CA GLY A 530 -10.26 25.42 -27.76
C GLY A 530 -10.31 24.35 -26.68
N ILE A 531 -11.30 24.36 -25.79
CA ILE A 531 -11.49 23.34 -24.74
C ILE A 531 -12.65 22.43 -25.13
N ILE A 532 -12.51 21.11 -24.95
CA ILE A 532 -13.55 20.12 -25.24
C ILE A 532 -14.88 20.43 -24.53
N MET A 533 -16.01 20.12 -25.16
CA MET A 533 -17.33 20.31 -24.55
C MET A 533 -17.70 19.18 -23.57
N VAL A 534 -18.34 19.53 -22.45
CA VAL A 534 -18.88 18.55 -21.50
C VAL A 534 -19.97 17.72 -22.18
N GLY A 535 -19.90 16.40 -22.03
CA GLY A 535 -20.80 15.43 -22.67
C GLY A 535 -20.30 14.92 -24.02
N ALA A 536 -19.19 15.42 -24.55
CA ALA A 536 -18.59 14.88 -25.76
C ALA A 536 -18.02 13.48 -25.51
N GLU A 537 -18.30 12.54 -26.42
CA GLU A 537 -17.60 11.28 -26.53
C GLU A 537 -16.29 11.52 -27.27
N VAL A 538 -15.18 11.07 -26.69
CA VAL A 538 -13.83 11.25 -27.22
C VAL A 538 -13.13 9.91 -27.37
N MET A 539 -12.38 9.78 -28.45
CA MET A 539 -11.55 8.62 -28.78
C MET A 539 -10.07 8.96 -28.62
N GLU A 540 -9.22 7.94 -28.67
CA GLU A 540 -7.77 8.12 -28.62
C GLU A 540 -7.28 9.06 -29.72
N GLY A 541 -6.41 10.01 -29.35
CA GLY A 541 -5.88 11.03 -30.27
C GLY A 541 -6.77 12.27 -30.45
N ASP A 542 -8.02 12.27 -29.98
CA ASP A 542 -8.87 13.46 -29.98
C ASP A 542 -8.27 14.56 -29.10
N ILE A 543 -8.47 15.82 -29.49
CA ILE A 543 -7.95 16.99 -28.78
C ILE A 543 -8.90 17.34 -27.63
N LEU A 544 -8.37 17.36 -26.41
CA LEU A 544 -9.09 17.80 -25.21
C LEU A 544 -8.94 19.30 -24.97
N VAL A 545 -7.72 19.81 -25.14
CA VAL A 545 -7.40 21.23 -24.95
C VAL A 545 -6.40 21.64 -26.02
N GLY A 546 -6.82 22.53 -26.91
CA GLY A 546 -5.98 23.16 -27.93
C GLY A 546 -5.00 24.12 -27.29
N LYS A 547 -3.70 23.78 -27.32
CA LYS A 547 -2.64 24.63 -26.77
C LYS A 547 -1.58 24.90 -27.83
N VAL A 548 -1.25 26.16 -28.02
CA VAL A 548 -0.19 26.61 -28.93
C VAL A 548 0.97 27.21 -28.14
N THR A 549 2.18 26.78 -28.47
CA THR A 549 3.42 27.29 -27.86
C THR A 549 4.19 28.10 -28.91
N PRO A 550 4.61 29.34 -28.61
CA PRO A 550 5.43 30.13 -29.53
C PRO A 550 6.77 29.44 -29.79
N LYS A 551 7.11 29.27 -31.06
CA LYS A 551 8.34 28.63 -31.54
C LYS A 551 9.30 29.71 -32.03
N GLY A 552 10.55 29.65 -31.56
CA GLY A 552 11.62 30.49 -32.10
C GLY A 552 11.89 30.12 -33.56
N GLN A 553 12.35 31.08 -34.36
CA GLN A 553 12.83 30.80 -35.71
C GLN A 553 14.05 29.88 -35.60
N SER A 554 13.85 28.59 -35.89
CA SER A 554 14.90 27.58 -36.02
C SER A 554 15.35 27.54 -37.47
N GLU A 555 16.60 27.15 -37.70
CA GLU A 555 17.04 26.78 -39.05
C GLU A 555 16.25 25.53 -39.47
N ILE A 556 15.29 25.75 -40.36
CA ILE A 556 14.49 24.71 -40.99
C ILE A 556 15.42 23.86 -41.86
N SER A 557 15.24 22.54 -41.88
CA SER A 557 16.06 21.68 -42.73
C SER A 557 15.91 22.09 -44.22
N PRO A 558 16.92 21.88 -45.07
CA PRO A 558 16.81 22.18 -46.50
C PRO A 558 15.57 21.56 -47.15
N GLU A 559 15.19 20.35 -46.75
CA GLU A 559 14.03 19.60 -47.22
C GLU A 559 12.71 20.26 -46.80
N GLU A 560 12.56 20.60 -45.52
CA GLU A 560 11.37 21.32 -45.02
C GLU A 560 11.26 22.71 -45.65
N LYS A 561 12.39 23.40 -45.85
CA LYS A 561 12.43 24.71 -46.52
C LYS A 561 12.01 24.62 -47.98
N LEU A 562 12.44 23.59 -48.70
CA LEU A 562 12.00 23.30 -50.06
C LEU A 562 10.50 22.97 -50.08
N LEU A 563 10.02 22.17 -49.14
CA LEU A 563 8.62 21.78 -49.03
C LEU A 563 7.71 23.01 -48.82
N LEU A 564 8.06 23.89 -47.88
CA LEU A 564 7.36 25.16 -47.65
C LEU A 564 7.39 26.06 -48.90
N ALA A 565 8.50 26.09 -49.64
CA ALA A 565 8.61 26.85 -50.89
C ALA A 565 7.71 26.28 -52.01
N ILE A 566 7.58 24.95 -52.09
CA ILE A 566 6.71 24.27 -53.08
C ILE A 566 5.24 24.54 -52.78
N PHE A 567 4.81 24.42 -51.52
CA PHE A 567 3.40 24.60 -51.13
C PHE A 567 3.02 26.07 -50.90
N GLY A 568 3.99 27.00 -50.91
CA GLY A 568 3.75 28.42 -50.67
C GLY A 568 3.27 28.72 -49.24
N GLU A 569 3.45 27.78 -48.32
CA GLU A 569 3.09 27.93 -46.92
C GLU A 569 4.19 28.70 -46.18
N LYS A 570 3.80 29.73 -45.42
CA LYS A 570 4.72 30.42 -44.53
C LYS A 570 4.98 29.56 -43.30
N SER A 571 6.21 29.56 -42.79
CA SER A 571 6.47 28.95 -41.49
C SER A 571 5.60 29.65 -40.43
N ARG A 572 4.80 28.86 -39.72
CA ARG A 572 3.99 29.37 -38.61
C ARG A 572 4.88 29.52 -37.38
N GLU A 573 4.69 30.61 -36.65
CA GLU A 573 5.49 30.95 -35.45
C GLU A 573 5.06 30.18 -34.20
N VAL A 574 4.10 29.26 -34.31
CA VAL A 574 3.54 28.50 -33.20
C VAL A 574 3.56 26.99 -33.47
N ARG A 575 3.75 26.20 -32.43
CA ARG A 575 3.72 24.73 -32.44
C ARG A 575 2.48 24.22 -31.71
N ASP A 576 1.86 23.17 -32.23
CA ASP A 576 0.85 22.39 -31.51
C ASP A 576 1.47 21.66 -30.31
N ASN A 577 0.99 22.00 -29.12
CA ASN A 577 1.31 21.34 -27.86
C ASN A 577 0.02 20.99 -27.09
N SER A 578 -1.03 20.65 -27.84
CA SER A 578 -2.37 20.38 -27.33
C SER A 578 -2.43 19.11 -26.50
N LEU A 579 -3.32 19.11 -25.51
CA LEU A 579 -3.66 17.91 -24.75
C LEU A 579 -4.51 16.99 -25.62
N LYS A 580 -4.05 15.77 -25.86
CA LYS A 580 -4.78 14.73 -26.60
C LYS A 580 -5.16 13.58 -25.66
N VAL A 581 -6.25 12.89 -25.99
CA VAL A 581 -6.64 11.66 -25.28
C VAL A 581 -5.56 10.60 -25.50
N PRO A 582 -4.96 10.04 -24.43
CA PRO A 582 -3.96 8.99 -24.57
C PRO A 582 -4.58 7.67 -25.04
N HIS A 583 -3.74 6.72 -25.42
CA HIS A 583 -4.18 5.36 -25.73
C HIS A 583 -4.87 4.71 -24.51
N GLY A 584 -6.02 4.05 -24.72
CA GLY A 584 -6.91 3.55 -23.68
C GLY A 584 -7.74 4.64 -22.97
N GLY A 585 -7.63 5.91 -23.38
CA GLY A 585 -8.27 7.06 -22.73
C GLY A 585 -9.72 7.33 -23.17
N ALA A 586 -10.28 6.54 -24.09
CA ALA A 586 -11.60 6.80 -24.68
C ALA A 586 -12.72 6.82 -23.64
N GLY A 587 -13.68 7.75 -23.79
CA GLY A 587 -14.78 7.89 -22.84
C GLY A 587 -15.61 9.16 -23.04
N ILE A 588 -16.41 9.51 -22.04
CA ILE A 588 -17.29 10.68 -22.06
C ILE A 588 -16.71 11.77 -21.15
N VAL A 589 -16.58 12.99 -21.67
CA VAL A 589 -16.14 14.15 -20.89
C VAL A 589 -17.22 14.51 -19.86
N HIS A 590 -16.93 14.33 -18.58
CA HIS A 590 -17.90 14.54 -17.50
C HIS A 590 -17.86 15.95 -16.91
N SER A 591 -16.67 16.48 -16.65
CA SER A 591 -16.52 17.82 -16.10
C SER A 591 -15.18 18.42 -16.47
N ILE A 592 -15.12 19.75 -16.50
CA ILE A 592 -13.93 20.50 -16.83
C ILE A 592 -13.74 21.56 -15.76
N ARG A 593 -12.53 21.69 -15.23
CA ARG A 593 -12.17 22.72 -14.26
C ARG A 593 -11.04 23.56 -14.83
N VAL A 594 -11.24 24.86 -14.80
CA VAL A 594 -10.26 25.83 -15.29
C VAL A 594 -9.79 26.64 -14.09
N PHE A 595 -8.49 26.68 -13.87
CA PHE A 595 -7.87 27.46 -12.80
C PHE A 595 -7.04 28.56 -13.42
N LYS A 596 -7.37 29.82 -13.11
CA LYS A 596 -6.64 30.99 -13.61
C LYS A 596 -5.94 31.72 -12.48
N ARG A 597 -4.70 32.14 -12.73
CA ARG A 597 -3.96 33.01 -11.80
C ARG A 597 -4.67 34.35 -11.58
N SER A 598 -5.31 34.89 -12.61
CA SER A 598 -6.05 36.16 -12.54
C SER A 598 -7.25 36.12 -11.59
N GLU A 599 -7.81 34.94 -11.33
CA GLU A 599 -8.94 34.72 -10.42
C GLU A 599 -8.48 34.48 -8.97
N GLY A 600 -7.18 34.58 -8.69
CA GLY A 600 -6.61 34.41 -7.35
C GLY A 600 -6.33 32.95 -6.97
N HIS A 601 -6.35 32.02 -7.92
CA HIS A 601 -5.90 30.64 -7.69
C HIS A 601 -4.37 30.57 -7.54
N ASP A 602 -3.93 29.80 -6.54
CA ASP A 602 -2.50 29.55 -6.29
C ASP A 602 -1.97 28.51 -7.30
N LEU A 603 -1.33 29.00 -8.36
CA LEU A 603 -0.73 28.20 -9.43
C LEU A 603 0.80 28.27 -9.35
N PRO A 604 1.53 27.21 -9.77
CA PRO A 604 2.99 27.20 -9.76
C PRO A 604 3.59 28.42 -10.47
N PRO A 605 4.74 28.95 -10.01
CA PRO A 605 5.40 30.09 -10.66
C PRO A 605 5.57 29.87 -12.17
N GLY A 606 5.22 30.88 -12.97
CA GLY A 606 5.24 30.78 -14.45
C GLY A 606 4.05 30.08 -15.12
N VAL A 607 3.08 29.54 -14.37
CA VAL A 607 1.81 29.02 -14.92
C VAL A 607 0.72 30.09 -14.82
N ASN A 608 0.05 30.37 -15.94
CA ASN A 608 -1.01 31.37 -16.03
C ASN A 608 -2.40 30.74 -15.85
N GLU A 609 -2.62 29.59 -16.48
CA GLU A 609 -3.88 28.87 -16.49
C GLU A 609 -3.61 27.35 -16.49
N THR A 610 -4.39 26.59 -15.73
CA THR A 610 -4.37 25.12 -15.75
C THR A 610 -5.77 24.64 -16.05
N VAL A 611 -5.92 23.79 -17.07
CA VAL A 611 -7.20 23.17 -17.44
C VAL A 611 -7.16 21.70 -17.09
N LYS A 612 -8.15 21.24 -16.33
CA LYS A 612 -8.35 19.85 -15.95
C LYS A 612 -9.61 19.30 -16.60
N VAL A 613 -9.49 18.19 -17.31
CA VAL A 613 -10.57 17.49 -18.00
C VAL A 613 -10.77 16.13 -17.33
N TYR A 614 -11.99 15.86 -16.91
CA TYR A 614 -12.38 14.58 -16.32
C TYR A 614 -13.12 13.73 -17.34
N ILE A 615 -12.57 12.57 -17.70
CA ILE A 615 -13.17 11.62 -18.63
C ILE A 615 -13.68 10.42 -17.86
N VAL A 616 -14.94 10.07 -18.08
CA VAL A 616 -15.59 8.90 -17.49
C VAL A 616 -15.59 7.76 -18.51
N GLN A 617 -15.08 6.63 -18.08
CA GLN A 617 -15.02 5.39 -18.85
C GLN A 617 -15.92 4.34 -18.20
N LYS A 618 -16.75 3.69 -19.01
CA LYS A 618 -17.48 2.49 -18.59
C LYS A 618 -16.68 1.28 -19.04
N ARG A 619 -16.11 0.54 -18.10
CA ARG A 619 -15.28 -0.62 -18.38
C ARG A 619 -16.07 -1.88 -18.09
N LYS A 620 -16.43 -2.60 -19.17
CA LYS A 620 -17.04 -3.93 -19.06
C LYS A 620 -15.99 -4.95 -18.61
N ILE A 621 -16.44 -6.17 -18.32
CA ILE A 621 -15.53 -7.28 -18.07
C ILE A 621 -15.08 -7.86 -19.42
N SER A 622 -13.78 -8.11 -19.55
CA SER A 622 -13.15 -8.57 -20.80
C SER A 622 -12.27 -9.80 -20.59
N GLU A 623 -11.97 -10.53 -21.67
CA GLU A 623 -10.94 -11.59 -21.65
C GLU A 623 -9.58 -10.96 -21.27
N GLY A 624 -8.87 -11.57 -20.31
CA GLY A 624 -7.65 -11.02 -19.71
C GLY A 624 -7.86 -10.26 -18.39
N ASP A 625 -9.10 -9.90 -18.03
CA ASP A 625 -9.37 -9.30 -16.72
C ASP A 625 -9.18 -10.32 -15.60
N LYS A 626 -8.69 -9.84 -14.44
CA LYS A 626 -8.46 -10.68 -13.27
C LYS A 626 -9.65 -10.65 -12.31
N MET A 627 -10.10 -11.84 -11.92
CA MET A 627 -11.13 -12.03 -10.91
C MET A 627 -10.62 -12.84 -9.73
N ALA A 628 -11.29 -12.74 -8.59
CA ALA A 628 -11.01 -13.56 -7.43
C ALA A 628 -12.26 -13.82 -6.59
N GLY A 629 -12.25 -14.91 -5.83
CA GLY A 629 -13.15 -15.12 -4.71
C GLY A 629 -12.52 -14.64 -3.39
N ARG A 630 -13.24 -14.81 -2.28
CA ARG A 630 -12.78 -14.41 -0.95
C ARG A 630 -11.77 -15.39 -0.32
N HIS A 631 -11.67 -16.61 -0.85
CA HIS A 631 -10.88 -17.72 -0.34
C HIS A 631 -9.47 -17.82 -0.98
N GLY A 632 -8.94 -16.70 -1.48
CA GLY A 632 -7.63 -16.65 -2.15
C GLY A 632 -7.56 -17.36 -3.51
N ASN A 633 -8.70 -17.78 -4.05
CA ASN A 633 -8.83 -18.27 -5.42
C ASN A 633 -8.84 -17.08 -6.39
N LYS A 634 -7.79 -16.97 -7.21
CA LYS A 634 -7.65 -15.94 -8.24
C LYS A 634 -7.59 -16.59 -9.61
N GLY A 635 -8.03 -15.87 -10.63
CA GLY A 635 -7.94 -16.33 -12.00
C GLY A 635 -8.10 -15.21 -13.01
N VAL A 636 -7.69 -15.50 -14.25
CA VAL A 636 -7.83 -14.59 -15.38
C VAL A 636 -8.92 -15.14 -16.30
N ILE A 637 -9.78 -14.28 -16.81
CA ILE A 637 -10.81 -14.69 -17.77
C ILE A 637 -10.13 -15.08 -19.08
N SER A 638 -10.18 -16.37 -19.41
CA SER A 638 -9.59 -16.89 -20.66
C SER A 638 -10.57 -16.86 -21.81
N LYS A 639 -11.85 -17.10 -21.53
CA LYS A 639 -12.90 -17.17 -22.53
C LYS A 639 -14.24 -16.69 -21.98
N ILE A 640 -14.91 -15.84 -22.77
CA ILE A 640 -16.32 -15.52 -22.59
C ILE A 640 -17.11 -16.36 -23.59
N LEU A 641 -17.93 -17.29 -23.09
CA LEU A 641 -18.74 -18.19 -23.92
C LEU A 641 -20.16 -17.66 -24.10
N PRO A 642 -20.76 -17.84 -25.30
CA PRO A 642 -22.19 -17.62 -25.49
C PRO A 642 -23.02 -18.41 -24.48
N VAL A 643 -24.20 -17.90 -24.16
CA VAL A 643 -25.05 -18.48 -23.10
C VAL A 643 -25.51 -19.90 -23.46
N GLU A 644 -25.75 -20.15 -24.74
CA GLU A 644 -26.14 -21.45 -25.30
C GLU A 644 -25.03 -22.51 -25.22
N ASP A 645 -23.76 -22.10 -25.21
CA ASP A 645 -22.61 -23.01 -25.12
C ASP A 645 -22.30 -23.39 -23.66
N MET A 646 -22.82 -22.63 -22.70
CA MET A 646 -22.58 -22.88 -21.27
C MET A 646 -23.31 -24.15 -20.81
N PRO A 647 -22.68 -24.97 -19.97
CA PRO A 647 -23.37 -26.04 -19.27
C PRO A 647 -24.58 -25.51 -18.50
N TYR A 648 -25.68 -26.24 -18.55
CA TYR A 648 -26.94 -25.84 -17.93
C TYR A 648 -27.54 -26.92 -17.04
N MET A 649 -28.30 -26.48 -16.04
CA MET A 649 -29.02 -27.34 -15.09
C MET A 649 -30.29 -27.93 -15.74
N PRO A 650 -30.93 -28.96 -15.14
CA PRO A 650 -32.12 -29.60 -15.74
C PRO A 650 -33.34 -28.66 -15.89
N ASP A 651 -33.34 -27.53 -15.19
CA ASP A 651 -34.33 -26.46 -15.30
C ASP A 651 -34.09 -25.50 -16.48
N GLY A 652 -33.00 -25.69 -17.22
CA GLY A 652 -32.56 -24.82 -18.32
C GLY A 652 -31.72 -23.62 -17.89
N THR A 653 -31.42 -23.47 -16.60
CA THR A 653 -30.60 -22.36 -16.11
C THR A 653 -29.11 -22.61 -16.41
N PRO A 654 -28.43 -21.75 -17.18
CA PRO A 654 -27.01 -21.90 -17.47
C PRO A 654 -26.14 -21.53 -16.26
N VAL A 655 -24.96 -22.11 -16.18
CA VAL A 655 -23.91 -21.73 -15.23
C VAL A 655 -23.32 -20.38 -15.65
N ASP A 656 -22.91 -19.55 -14.68
CA ASP A 656 -22.33 -18.23 -14.96
C ASP A 656 -20.80 -18.29 -15.12
N ILE A 657 -20.13 -19.07 -14.28
CA ILE A 657 -18.67 -19.22 -14.26
C ILE A 657 -18.28 -20.69 -14.09
N MET A 658 -17.28 -21.15 -14.84
CA MET A 658 -16.67 -22.47 -14.63
C MET A 658 -15.27 -22.33 -14.05
N LEU A 659 -15.01 -23.03 -12.95
CA LEU A 659 -13.72 -23.06 -12.27
C LEU A 659 -13.11 -24.46 -12.33
N ASN A 660 -11.77 -24.51 -12.34
CA ASN A 660 -11.04 -25.76 -12.36
C ASN A 660 -11.06 -26.44 -10.97
N PRO A 661 -11.53 -27.70 -10.86
CA PRO A 661 -11.56 -28.41 -9.58
C PRO A 661 -10.16 -28.72 -9.02
N PHE A 662 -9.13 -28.86 -9.87
CA PHE A 662 -7.78 -29.23 -9.40
C PHE A 662 -7.09 -28.16 -8.55
N GLY A 663 -7.56 -26.91 -8.65
CA GLY A 663 -7.03 -25.79 -7.88
C GLY A 663 -7.46 -25.76 -6.42
N VAL A 664 -8.44 -26.58 -6.01
CA VAL A 664 -8.99 -26.58 -4.64
C VAL A 664 -8.15 -27.46 -3.69
N PRO A 665 -7.89 -28.76 -3.98
CA PRO A 665 -7.19 -29.62 -3.02
C PRO A 665 -5.72 -29.23 -2.82
N SER A 666 -5.05 -28.79 -3.89
CA SER A 666 -3.64 -28.38 -3.83
C SER A 666 -3.40 -27.12 -3.00
N ARG A 667 -4.43 -26.28 -2.85
CA ARG A 667 -4.37 -25.00 -2.14
C ARG A 667 -5.03 -25.00 -0.77
N MET A 668 -5.68 -26.11 -0.40
CA MET A 668 -6.31 -26.30 0.91
C MET A 668 -7.25 -25.14 1.31
N ASN A 669 -7.99 -24.59 0.33
CA ASN A 669 -9.02 -23.57 0.56
C ASN A 669 -10.42 -24.15 0.33
N ILE A 670 -10.82 -25.04 1.24
CA ILE A 670 -12.07 -25.79 1.15
C ILE A 670 -13.27 -24.89 1.45
N GLY A 671 -13.05 -23.75 2.12
CA GLY A 671 -14.10 -22.76 2.42
C GLY A 671 -14.90 -22.35 1.19
N GLN A 672 -14.26 -22.25 0.01
CA GLN A 672 -14.95 -21.90 -1.24
C GLN A 672 -15.98 -22.96 -1.68
N VAL A 673 -15.76 -24.24 -1.35
CA VAL A 673 -16.70 -25.33 -1.65
C VAL A 673 -17.89 -25.28 -0.69
N LEU A 674 -17.65 -24.96 0.58
CA LEU A 674 -18.71 -24.76 1.57
C LEU A 674 -19.55 -23.52 1.21
N GLU A 675 -18.90 -22.45 0.73
CA GLU A 675 -19.55 -21.24 0.25
C GLU A 675 -20.51 -21.54 -0.91
N ILE A 676 -20.11 -22.30 -1.92
CA ILE A 676 -21.01 -22.60 -3.05
C ILE A 676 -22.24 -23.40 -2.63
N HIS A 677 -22.09 -24.36 -1.70
CA HIS A 677 -23.20 -25.15 -1.21
C HIS A 677 -24.19 -24.30 -0.42
N LEU A 678 -23.68 -23.51 0.54
CA LEU A 678 -24.51 -22.63 1.35
C LEU A 678 -25.14 -21.52 0.51
N GLY A 679 -24.41 -20.93 -0.42
CA GLY A 679 -24.90 -19.90 -1.32
C GLY A 679 -25.98 -20.42 -2.27
N TYR A 680 -25.90 -21.67 -2.71
CA TYR A 680 -26.95 -22.29 -3.52
C TYR A 680 -28.23 -22.52 -2.70
N ALA A 681 -28.09 -22.97 -1.44
CA ALA A 681 -29.21 -23.09 -0.52
C ALA A 681 -29.85 -21.71 -0.25
N ALA A 682 -29.02 -20.69 -0.03
CA ALA A 682 -29.43 -19.29 0.15
C ALA A 682 -30.28 -18.79 -1.03
N LYS A 683 -29.80 -19.02 -2.27
CA LYS A 683 -30.51 -18.64 -3.49
C LYS A 683 -31.85 -19.36 -3.65
N LYS A 684 -31.94 -20.65 -3.31
CA LYS A 684 -33.19 -21.42 -3.37
C LYS A 684 -34.21 -21.02 -2.30
N LEU A 685 -33.74 -20.74 -1.09
CA LEU A 685 -34.59 -20.34 0.04
C LEU A 685 -34.95 -18.86 0.02
N GLY A 686 -34.21 -18.03 -0.73
CA GLY A 686 -34.41 -16.58 -0.77
C GLY A 686 -33.95 -15.86 0.50
N VAL A 687 -32.95 -16.41 1.19
CA VAL A 687 -32.41 -15.87 2.45
C VAL A 687 -30.91 -15.59 2.30
N LYS A 688 -30.37 -14.78 3.22
CA LYS A 688 -28.92 -14.61 3.39
C LYS A 688 -28.48 -15.31 4.67
N PHE A 689 -27.30 -15.91 4.64
CA PHE A 689 -26.68 -16.53 5.81
C PHE A 689 -25.50 -15.71 6.30
N SER A 690 -25.32 -15.71 7.62
CA SER A 690 -24.13 -15.18 8.28
C SER A 690 -23.38 -16.33 8.90
N THR A 691 -22.13 -16.54 8.48
CA THR A 691 -21.18 -17.51 9.03
C THR A 691 -19.98 -16.74 9.60
N PRO A 692 -20.04 -16.30 10.87
CA PRO A 692 -18.92 -15.64 11.52
C PRO A 692 -17.66 -16.50 11.53
N VAL A 693 -16.51 -15.84 11.53
CA VAL A 693 -15.21 -16.51 11.53
C VAL A 693 -14.99 -17.32 12.82
N PHE A 694 -14.63 -18.61 12.68
CA PHE A 694 -14.44 -19.58 13.78
C PHE A 694 -15.70 -19.90 14.62
N ASP A 695 -16.86 -19.38 14.23
CA ASP A 695 -18.18 -19.59 14.88
C ASP A 695 -19.27 -19.73 13.81
N GLY A 696 -18.90 -20.36 12.69
CA GLY A 696 -19.73 -20.52 11.51
C GLY A 696 -20.67 -21.73 11.56
N ILE A 697 -21.43 -21.90 10.48
CA ILE A 697 -22.32 -23.05 10.27
C ILE A 697 -21.48 -24.32 10.19
N ASN A 698 -21.82 -25.32 11.00
CA ASN A 698 -21.12 -26.60 10.96
C ASN A 698 -21.62 -27.51 9.81
N ASN A 699 -20.90 -28.59 9.52
CA ASN A 699 -21.24 -29.50 8.41
C ASN A 699 -22.62 -30.19 8.58
N ALA A 700 -23.07 -30.42 9.81
CA ALA A 700 -24.37 -31.04 10.07
C ALA A 700 -25.51 -30.07 9.78
N GLU A 701 -25.40 -28.83 10.26
CA GLU A 701 -26.33 -27.74 9.98
C GLU A 701 -26.37 -27.42 8.48
N LEU A 702 -25.21 -27.36 7.81
CA LEU A 702 -25.15 -27.18 6.36
C LEU A 702 -25.92 -28.30 5.64
N SER A 703 -25.74 -29.55 6.06
CA SER A 703 -26.46 -30.69 5.49
C SER A 703 -27.98 -30.58 5.70
N ASP A 704 -28.42 -30.05 6.83
CA ASP A 704 -29.84 -29.85 7.14
C ASP A 704 -30.44 -28.67 6.36
N ILE A 705 -29.71 -27.57 6.22
CA ILE A 705 -30.08 -26.43 5.36
C ILE A 705 -30.18 -26.88 3.90
N MET A 706 -29.24 -27.71 3.43
CA MET A 706 -29.29 -28.28 2.08
C MET A 706 -30.52 -29.17 1.88
N LYS A 707 -30.91 -29.97 2.88
CA LYS A 707 -32.16 -30.76 2.83
C LYS A 707 -33.38 -29.84 2.77
N GLU A 708 -33.42 -28.80 3.58
CA GLU A 708 -34.52 -27.80 3.59
C GLU A 708 -34.67 -27.12 2.23
N ALA A 709 -33.54 -26.78 1.59
CA ALA A 709 -33.49 -26.19 0.26
C ALA A 709 -33.78 -27.18 -0.89
N ASN A 710 -34.17 -28.43 -0.60
CA ASN A 710 -34.34 -29.50 -1.58
C ASN A 710 -33.13 -29.66 -2.52
N MET A 711 -31.93 -29.65 -1.93
CA MET A 711 -30.67 -29.94 -2.62
C MET A 711 -30.28 -31.40 -2.45
N THR A 712 -29.40 -31.88 -3.31
CA THR A 712 -28.75 -33.19 -3.12
C THR A 712 -27.82 -33.14 -1.92
N SER A 713 -27.69 -34.28 -1.20
CA SER A 713 -26.87 -34.35 0.02
C SER A 713 -25.38 -34.10 -0.23
N ASP A 714 -24.92 -34.27 -1.46
CA ASP A 714 -23.53 -34.05 -1.87
C ASP A 714 -23.30 -32.71 -2.57
N GLY A 715 -24.34 -31.87 -2.71
CA GLY A 715 -24.24 -30.55 -3.37
C GLY A 715 -23.98 -30.62 -4.87
N LYS A 716 -24.09 -31.81 -5.49
CA LYS A 716 -23.81 -32.03 -6.91
C LYS A 716 -25.10 -32.14 -7.73
N GLN A 717 -25.05 -31.63 -8.95
CA GLN A 717 -26.16 -31.65 -9.91
C GLN A 717 -25.75 -32.29 -11.24
N VAL A 718 -26.75 -32.80 -11.95
CA VAL A 718 -26.57 -33.20 -13.35
C VAL A 718 -26.56 -31.92 -14.18
N LEU A 719 -25.48 -31.72 -14.95
CA LEU A 719 -25.41 -30.67 -15.95
C LEU A 719 -25.52 -31.29 -17.34
N TYR A 720 -25.98 -30.49 -18.28
CA TYR A 720 -26.04 -30.82 -19.70
C TYR A 720 -25.06 -29.92 -20.45
N ASP A 721 -24.35 -30.48 -21.41
CA ASP A 721 -23.49 -29.73 -22.31
C ASP A 721 -24.36 -28.85 -23.23
N GLY A 722 -24.09 -27.54 -23.24
CA GLY A 722 -24.80 -26.57 -24.06
C GLY A 722 -24.67 -26.82 -25.57
N ARG A 723 -23.55 -27.40 -26.01
CA ARG A 723 -23.24 -27.63 -27.44
C ARG A 723 -23.88 -28.89 -27.98
N THR A 724 -23.86 -29.97 -27.21
CA THR A 724 -24.36 -31.29 -27.65
C THR A 724 -25.76 -31.59 -27.12
N GLY A 725 -26.13 -31.02 -25.98
CA GLY A 725 -27.36 -31.33 -25.26
C GLY A 725 -27.29 -32.63 -24.45
N GLU A 726 -26.15 -33.33 -24.44
CA GLU A 726 -25.97 -34.57 -23.68
C GLU A 726 -25.64 -34.26 -22.20
N PRO A 727 -26.13 -35.07 -21.25
CA PRO A 727 -25.72 -34.95 -19.85
C PRO A 727 -24.26 -35.36 -19.67
N PHE A 728 -23.54 -34.70 -18.76
CA PHE A 728 -22.20 -35.17 -18.37
C PHE A 728 -22.28 -36.51 -17.64
N ASP A 729 -21.23 -37.33 -17.77
CA ASP A 729 -21.15 -38.67 -17.18
C ASP A 729 -21.30 -38.66 -15.66
N GLU A 730 -20.73 -37.66 -15.00
CA GLU A 730 -20.73 -37.51 -13.54
C GLU A 730 -21.47 -36.24 -13.09
N ARG A 731 -22.01 -36.28 -11.87
CA ARG A 731 -22.64 -35.10 -11.27
C ARG A 731 -21.57 -34.09 -10.85
N ILE A 732 -21.82 -32.83 -11.17
CA ILE A 732 -20.87 -31.72 -11.00
C ILE A 732 -21.28 -30.89 -9.78
N SER A 733 -20.32 -30.40 -9.01
CA SER A 733 -20.59 -29.49 -7.90
C SER A 733 -20.96 -28.12 -8.47
N VAL A 734 -22.19 -27.68 -8.20
CA VAL A 734 -22.76 -26.44 -8.70
C VAL A 734 -23.35 -25.67 -7.53
N GLY A 735 -23.01 -24.39 -7.41
CA GLY A 735 -23.61 -23.55 -6.40
C GLY A 735 -23.38 -22.07 -6.64
N VAL A 736 -23.51 -21.24 -5.59
CA VAL A 736 -23.37 -19.79 -5.71
C VAL A 736 -22.19 -19.30 -4.89
N MET A 737 -21.22 -18.67 -5.53
CA MET A 737 -20.06 -18.06 -4.87
C MET A 737 -20.12 -16.55 -5.01
N TYR A 738 -19.54 -15.83 -4.04
CA TYR A 738 -19.29 -14.41 -4.17
C TYR A 738 -17.96 -14.13 -4.88
N MET A 739 -18.05 -13.64 -6.12
CA MET A 739 -16.90 -13.34 -6.98
C MET A 739 -16.70 -11.84 -7.15
N ILE A 740 -15.44 -11.42 -7.25
CA ILE A 740 -15.02 -10.04 -7.22
C ILE A 740 -14.15 -9.72 -8.44
N LYS A 741 -14.40 -8.58 -9.10
CA LYS A 741 -13.54 -8.01 -10.14
C LYS A 741 -12.41 -7.22 -9.49
N LEU A 742 -11.16 -7.59 -9.77
CA LEU A 742 -9.99 -6.88 -9.25
C LEU A 742 -9.61 -5.68 -10.12
N ALA A 743 -8.89 -4.71 -9.56
CA ALA A 743 -8.37 -3.55 -10.28
C ALA A 743 -7.29 -3.87 -11.35
N HIS A 744 -7.03 -5.16 -11.61
CA HIS A 744 -6.10 -5.65 -12.62
C HIS A 744 -6.86 -5.91 -13.91
N MET A 745 -7.13 -4.84 -14.66
CA MET A 745 -7.80 -4.92 -15.96
C MET A 745 -6.79 -5.07 -17.10
N VAL A 746 -7.19 -5.77 -18.16
CA VAL A 746 -6.34 -5.97 -19.34
C VAL A 746 -6.06 -4.66 -20.07
N ASP A 747 -7.04 -3.76 -20.15
CA ASP A 747 -6.93 -2.47 -20.84
C ASP A 747 -5.81 -1.59 -20.26
N ASP A 748 -5.58 -1.68 -18.94
CA ASP A 748 -4.51 -0.95 -18.28
C ASP A 748 -3.14 -1.60 -18.49
N LYS A 749 -3.10 -2.91 -18.67
CA LYS A 749 -1.85 -3.70 -18.79
C LYS A 749 -1.37 -3.88 -20.22
N LEU A 750 -2.28 -3.85 -21.20
CA LEU A 750 -1.91 -3.93 -22.61
C LEU A 750 -1.07 -2.70 -22.96
N HIS A 751 0.12 -2.96 -23.48
CA HIS A 751 1.06 -1.95 -23.94
C HIS A 751 1.87 -2.51 -25.10
N ALA A 752 1.95 -1.75 -26.18
CA ALA A 752 2.73 -2.09 -27.35
C ALA A 752 3.46 -0.84 -27.85
N ARG A 753 4.70 -1.04 -28.31
CA ARG A 753 5.54 0.01 -28.86
C ARG A 753 6.22 -0.49 -30.11
N ALA A 754 6.12 0.29 -31.17
CA ALA A 754 6.99 0.16 -32.35
C ALA A 754 8.20 1.10 -32.19
N THR A 755 7.95 2.41 -32.26
CA THR A 755 8.91 3.48 -31.97
C THR A 755 8.34 4.41 -30.92
N GLY A 756 9.19 5.24 -30.31
CA GLY A 756 8.75 6.11 -29.22
C GLY A 756 9.86 7.03 -28.75
N PRO A 757 9.66 7.71 -27.61
CA PRO A 757 10.69 8.56 -27.04
C PRO A 757 11.88 7.75 -26.50
N TYR A 758 13.02 8.41 -26.46
CA TYR A 758 14.30 7.88 -26.02
C TYR A 758 14.87 8.76 -24.90
N SER A 759 15.66 8.15 -24.02
CA SER A 759 16.42 8.84 -22.99
C SER A 759 17.42 9.80 -23.63
N LEU A 760 17.60 10.98 -23.04
CA LEU A 760 18.56 11.96 -23.56
C LEU A 760 20.01 11.52 -23.34
N VAL A 761 20.28 10.81 -22.25
CA VAL A 761 21.65 10.41 -21.85
C VAL A 761 22.03 9.11 -22.54
N THR A 762 21.29 8.03 -22.26
CA THR A 762 21.61 6.68 -22.75
C THR A 762 21.11 6.39 -24.17
N GLN A 763 20.28 7.27 -24.75
CA GLN A 763 19.62 7.06 -26.05
C GLN A 763 18.75 5.80 -26.18
N GLN A 764 18.53 5.08 -25.07
CA GLN A 764 17.67 3.92 -25.00
C GLN A 764 16.18 4.30 -24.98
N PRO A 765 15.27 3.41 -25.42
CA PRO A 765 13.85 3.56 -25.22
C PRO A 765 13.50 3.94 -23.77
N LEU A 766 12.64 4.96 -23.57
CA LEU A 766 12.12 5.25 -22.23
C LEU A 766 11.37 4.04 -21.64
N GLY A 767 11.27 3.97 -20.31
CA GLY A 767 10.56 2.89 -19.62
C GLY A 767 9.09 3.23 -19.32
N GLY A 768 8.22 2.21 -19.39
CA GLY A 768 6.85 2.27 -18.89
C GLY A 768 5.79 2.83 -19.86
N LYS A 769 4.54 2.35 -19.70
CA LYS A 769 3.39 2.67 -20.56
C LYS A 769 3.10 4.17 -20.66
N ALA A 770 3.19 4.90 -19.55
CA ALA A 770 2.86 6.34 -19.49
C ALA A 770 3.74 7.20 -20.41
N GLN A 771 4.97 6.76 -20.68
CA GLN A 771 5.91 7.43 -21.57
C GLN A 771 5.96 6.80 -22.96
N ASN A 772 5.02 5.89 -23.29
CA ASN A 772 5.10 5.04 -24.47
C ASN A 772 6.45 4.31 -24.56
N GLY A 773 6.87 3.73 -23.43
CA GLY A 773 8.18 3.14 -23.23
C GLY A 773 8.38 1.76 -23.86
N GLY A 774 9.63 1.33 -24.01
CA GLY A 774 9.99 -0.03 -24.43
C GLY A 774 9.91 -1.02 -23.28
N GLN A 775 9.94 -2.32 -23.62
CA GLN A 775 10.15 -3.37 -22.63
C GLN A 775 11.64 -3.48 -22.34
N ARG A 776 11.98 -3.77 -21.08
CA ARG A 776 13.36 -4.04 -20.69
C ARG A 776 13.70 -5.46 -21.11
N PHE A 777 14.73 -5.60 -21.94
CA PHE A 777 15.39 -6.87 -22.19
C PHE A 777 16.59 -6.93 -21.25
N GLY A 778 16.49 -7.74 -20.20
CA GLY A 778 17.46 -7.83 -19.12
C GLY A 778 18.54 -8.87 -19.39
N GLU A 779 19.43 -9.00 -18.42
CA GLU A 779 20.55 -9.94 -18.47
C GLU A 779 20.11 -11.40 -18.60
N MET A 780 19.10 -11.82 -17.84
CA MET A 780 18.56 -13.19 -17.93
C MET A 780 17.96 -13.50 -19.31
N GLU A 781 17.33 -12.51 -19.95
CA GLU A 781 16.82 -12.69 -21.31
C GLU A 781 17.95 -12.73 -22.36
N VAL A 782 19.06 -12.04 -22.12
CA VAL A 782 20.28 -12.13 -22.94
C VAL A 782 20.86 -13.54 -22.87
N TRP A 783 21.05 -14.09 -21.66
CA TRP A 783 21.55 -15.46 -21.48
C TRP A 783 20.68 -16.50 -22.20
N ALA A 784 19.36 -16.28 -22.22
CA ALA A 784 18.45 -17.16 -22.95
C ALA A 784 18.76 -17.17 -24.46
N LEU A 785 19.02 -16.01 -25.08
CA LEU A 785 19.38 -15.94 -26.50
C LEU A 785 20.79 -16.48 -26.79
N GLU A 786 21.74 -16.26 -25.89
CA GLU A 786 23.08 -16.83 -25.97
C GLU A 786 23.03 -18.35 -25.95
N ALA A 787 22.23 -18.94 -25.06
CA ALA A 787 22.04 -20.39 -24.97
C ALA A 787 21.44 -21.00 -26.25
N TYR A 788 20.60 -20.25 -26.98
CA TYR A 788 20.10 -20.68 -28.29
C TYR A 788 21.09 -20.45 -29.44
N GLY A 789 22.20 -19.75 -29.21
CA GLY A 789 23.11 -19.32 -30.27
C GLY A 789 22.49 -18.26 -31.20
N ALA A 790 21.48 -17.52 -30.73
CA ALA A 790 20.73 -16.54 -31.53
C ALA A 790 21.47 -15.19 -31.64
N ALA A 791 22.72 -15.22 -32.12
CA ALA A 791 23.64 -14.08 -32.12
C ALA A 791 23.08 -12.84 -32.86
N HIS A 792 22.47 -13.01 -34.04
CA HIS A 792 21.90 -11.90 -34.79
C HIS A 792 20.69 -11.25 -34.08
N THR A 793 19.84 -12.07 -33.45
CA THR A 793 18.69 -11.56 -32.68
C THR A 793 19.16 -10.77 -31.47
N LEU A 794 20.17 -11.27 -30.77
CA LEU A 794 20.77 -10.57 -29.64
C LEU A 794 21.42 -9.26 -30.08
N GLN A 795 22.22 -9.28 -31.15
CA GLN A 795 22.85 -8.08 -31.71
C GLN A 795 21.80 -7.04 -32.10
N GLU A 796 20.71 -7.45 -32.77
CA GLU A 796 19.63 -6.55 -33.17
C GLU A 796 18.95 -5.88 -31.95
N ILE A 797 18.68 -6.66 -30.89
CA ILE A 797 18.04 -6.15 -29.67
C ILE A 797 18.94 -5.14 -28.95
N LEU A 798 20.24 -5.42 -28.85
CA LEU A 798 21.19 -4.57 -28.14
C LEU A 798 21.58 -3.31 -28.92
N THR A 799 21.36 -3.25 -30.25
CA THR A 799 21.79 -2.14 -31.11
C THR A 799 20.60 -1.40 -31.75
N VAL A 800 20.15 -1.83 -32.93
CA VAL A 800 19.19 -1.12 -33.79
C VAL A 800 17.78 -1.02 -33.18
N LYS A 801 17.43 -1.89 -32.23
CA LYS A 801 16.18 -1.79 -31.46
C LYS A 801 16.31 -0.96 -30.17
N SER A 802 17.53 -0.59 -29.79
CA SER A 802 17.86 0.10 -28.54
C SER A 802 18.45 1.49 -28.81
N ASP A 803 19.77 1.62 -28.74
CA ASP A 803 20.51 2.89 -28.60
C ASP A 803 21.44 3.21 -29.78
N ASP A 804 21.46 2.39 -30.83
CA ASP A 804 22.09 2.77 -32.10
C ASP A 804 21.22 3.80 -32.84
N ILE A 805 21.62 5.07 -32.75
CA ILE A 805 20.87 6.22 -33.28
C ILE A 805 20.73 6.16 -34.81
N VAL A 806 21.80 5.81 -35.50
CA VAL A 806 21.85 5.77 -36.96
C VAL A 806 21.22 4.48 -37.46
N GLY A 807 21.61 3.35 -36.87
CA GLY A 807 21.12 2.02 -37.22
C GLY A 807 19.61 1.90 -37.06
N ARG A 808 19.01 2.43 -35.98
CA ARG A 808 17.54 2.38 -35.82
C ARG A 808 16.79 3.14 -36.91
N THR A 809 17.31 4.30 -37.33
CA THR A 809 16.67 5.13 -38.37
C THR A 809 16.79 4.46 -39.73
N LYS A 810 18.00 3.98 -40.08
CA LYS A 810 18.23 3.24 -41.32
C LYS A 810 17.41 1.95 -41.37
N THR A 811 17.30 1.22 -40.26
CA THR A 811 16.49 0.00 -40.15
C THR A 811 15.02 0.30 -40.38
N TYR A 812 14.49 1.36 -39.76
CA TYR A 812 13.11 1.78 -39.97
C TYR A 812 12.83 2.14 -41.44
N GLU A 813 13.74 2.87 -42.08
CA GLU A 813 13.64 3.16 -43.51
C GLU A 813 13.74 1.92 -44.39
N ALA A 814 14.64 0.99 -44.07
CA ALA A 814 14.83 -0.25 -44.81
C ALA A 814 13.55 -1.10 -44.77
N ILE A 815 12.92 -1.23 -43.60
CA ILE A 815 11.65 -1.95 -43.43
C ILE A 815 10.55 -1.31 -44.30
N ILE A 816 10.41 0.02 -44.29
CA ILE A 816 9.42 0.72 -45.12
C ILE A 816 9.69 0.52 -46.62
N LYS A 817 10.97 0.54 -47.01
CA LYS A 817 11.40 0.38 -48.41
C LYS A 817 11.44 -1.09 -48.87
N GLY A 818 11.21 -2.05 -47.97
CA GLY A 818 11.36 -3.48 -48.26
C GLY A 818 12.78 -3.89 -48.63
N LYS A 819 13.79 -3.22 -48.07
CA LYS A 819 15.22 -3.52 -48.25
C LYS A 819 15.74 -4.34 -47.06
N ASP A 820 16.90 -4.96 -47.26
CA ASP A 820 17.60 -5.67 -46.19
C ASP A 820 17.99 -4.73 -45.05
N ILE A 821 18.02 -5.28 -43.83
CA ILE A 821 18.37 -4.56 -42.61
C ILE A 821 19.87 -4.20 -42.68
N PRO A 822 20.23 -2.93 -42.43
CA PRO A 822 21.63 -2.51 -42.44
C PRO A 822 22.44 -3.17 -41.31
N GLU A 823 23.76 -3.19 -41.43
CA GLU A 823 24.64 -3.64 -40.36
C GLU A 823 24.50 -2.76 -39.11
N ALA A 824 24.61 -3.39 -37.94
CA ALA A 824 24.50 -2.73 -36.65
C ALA A 824 25.76 -1.90 -36.35
N GLY A 825 25.55 -0.68 -35.85
CA GLY A 825 26.62 0.20 -35.38
C GLY A 825 27.00 -0.05 -33.92
N ILE A 826 27.75 0.89 -33.36
CA ILE A 826 28.19 0.87 -31.96
C ILE A 826 27.07 1.44 -31.07
N PRO A 827 26.67 0.76 -29.98
CA PRO A 827 25.74 1.28 -28.99
C PRO A 827 26.17 2.62 -28.39
N GLU A 828 25.25 3.57 -28.26
CA GLU A 828 25.56 4.85 -27.63
C GLU A 828 25.89 4.69 -26.14
N SER A 829 25.28 3.73 -25.44
CA SER A 829 25.62 3.43 -24.03
C SER A 829 27.09 3.05 -23.85
N PHE A 830 27.69 2.34 -24.80
CA PHE A 830 29.11 2.01 -24.78
C PHE A 830 29.98 3.26 -24.97
N ARG A 831 29.57 4.19 -25.84
CA ARG A 831 30.24 5.48 -26.00
C ARG A 831 30.19 6.30 -24.71
N VAL A 832 29.04 6.34 -24.04
CA VAL A 832 28.86 7.00 -22.74
C VAL A 832 29.81 6.40 -21.70
N LEU A 833 29.85 5.08 -21.57
CA LEU A 833 30.76 4.38 -20.64
C LEU A 833 32.22 4.75 -20.89
N LYS A 834 32.68 4.77 -22.15
CA LYS A 834 34.04 5.21 -22.50
C LYS A 834 34.31 6.63 -21.98
N HIS A 835 33.38 7.56 -22.18
CA HIS A 835 33.55 8.95 -21.75
C HIS A 835 33.49 9.09 -20.22
N GLU A 836 32.71 8.27 -19.52
CA GLU A 836 32.68 8.21 -18.07
C GLU A 836 34.01 7.71 -17.49
N LEU A 837 34.60 6.65 -18.07
CA LEU A 837 35.93 6.18 -17.69
C LEU A 837 37.01 7.24 -17.96
N GLN A 838 36.94 7.94 -19.09
CA GLN A 838 37.84 9.06 -19.40
C GLN A 838 37.66 10.24 -18.42
N ALA A 839 36.44 10.50 -17.94
CA ALA A 839 36.17 11.51 -16.92
C ALA A 839 36.79 11.15 -15.56
N LEU A 840 36.94 9.85 -15.27
CA LEU A 840 37.71 9.34 -14.14
C LEU A 840 39.24 9.34 -14.37
N ALA A 841 39.70 9.95 -15.46
CA ALA A 841 41.10 9.99 -15.90
C ALA A 841 41.70 8.62 -16.27
N ILE A 842 40.84 7.67 -16.68
CA ILE A 842 41.26 6.39 -17.25
C ILE A 842 41.26 6.53 -18.79
N ASP A 843 42.45 6.44 -19.40
CA ASP A 843 42.61 6.59 -20.86
C ASP A 843 42.19 5.30 -21.58
N VAL A 844 40.93 5.23 -22.01
CA VAL A 844 40.37 4.11 -22.80
C VAL A 844 40.40 4.46 -24.28
N LYS A 845 41.06 3.60 -25.08
CA LYS A 845 41.22 3.74 -26.54
C LYS A 845 40.74 2.48 -27.26
N MET A 846 40.13 2.65 -28.43
CA MET A 846 39.85 1.53 -29.33
C MET A 846 40.98 1.44 -30.34
N LEU A 847 41.54 0.24 -30.47
CA LEU A 847 42.63 -0.05 -31.38
C LEU A 847 42.11 -0.96 -32.50
N ASP A 848 42.58 -0.74 -33.73
CA ASP A 848 42.40 -1.70 -34.82
C ASP A 848 43.36 -2.90 -34.66
N GLU A 849 43.30 -3.86 -35.59
CA GLU A 849 44.20 -5.01 -35.61
C GLU A 849 45.69 -4.64 -35.75
N ASN A 850 45.99 -3.43 -36.23
CA ASN A 850 47.35 -2.91 -36.40
C ASN A 850 47.85 -2.11 -35.18
N GLY A 851 47.03 -1.94 -34.16
CA GLY A 851 47.35 -1.15 -32.96
C GLY A 851 47.21 0.36 -33.15
N GLU A 852 46.55 0.81 -34.22
CA GLU A 852 46.25 2.21 -34.48
C GLU A 852 44.92 2.62 -33.82
N GLU A 853 44.84 3.85 -33.32
CA GLU A 853 43.66 4.34 -32.61
C GLU A 853 42.50 4.63 -33.57
N VAL A 854 41.36 3.97 -33.35
CA VAL A 854 40.13 4.16 -34.10
C VAL A 854 39.26 5.23 -33.43
N ASP A 855 38.96 6.28 -34.18
CA ASP A 855 38.10 7.36 -33.72
C ASP A 855 36.62 7.01 -33.91
N ILE A 856 35.99 6.60 -32.81
CA ILE A 856 34.58 6.15 -32.72
C ILE A 856 33.60 7.21 -33.25
N ASN A 857 33.99 8.49 -33.27
CA ASN A 857 33.13 9.59 -33.70
C ASN A 857 33.13 9.82 -35.22
N LYS A 858 34.04 9.18 -35.97
CA LYS A 858 34.17 9.42 -37.42
C LYS A 858 33.24 8.55 -38.27
N ASP A 859 32.83 7.37 -37.80
CA ASP A 859 31.98 6.47 -38.58
C ASP A 859 30.56 7.02 -38.83
N ASP A 860 30.08 7.95 -38.03
CA ASP A 860 28.77 8.61 -38.25
C ASP A 860 28.83 9.69 -39.36
N SER A 861 30.02 10.10 -39.80
CA SER A 861 30.21 11.23 -40.73
C SER A 861 30.46 10.85 -42.20
N ILE A 862 30.73 9.58 -42.50
CA ILE A 862 31.27 9.18 -43.81
C ILE A 862 30.19 9.06 -44.91
N GLU A 863 28.89 8.94 -44.59
CA GLU A 863 27.84 8.76 -45.62
C GLU A 863 27.00 10.02 -45.95
N THR A 864 27.56 11.22 -45.79
CA THR A 864 27.01 12.44 -46.44
C THR A 864 27.73 12.81 -47.75
N THR A 865 28.58 11.92 -48.29
CA THR A 865 29.18 12.11 -49.61
C THR A 865 28.26 11.59 -50.71
N ALA A 866 27.84 12.54 -51.54
CA ALA A 866 27.06 12.40 -52.77
C ALA A 866 27.12 11.02 -53.45
N LEU A 867 25.95 10.41 -53.64
CA LEU A 867 25.73 9.37 -54.65
C LEU A 867 26.39 9.80 -55.98
N PRO A 868 27.30 9.00 -56.56
CA PRO A 868 27.79 9.28 -57.90
C PRO A 868 26.64 9.10 -58.92
N PRO A 869 26.66 9.83 -60.04
CA PRO A 869 25.59 9.76 -61.02
C PRO A 869 25.52 8.34 -61.62
N ILE A 870 24.29 7.84 -61.73
CA ILE A 870 23.97 6.57 -62.37
C ILE A 870 24.51 6.61 -63.81
N LEU A 871 25.51 5.78 -64.09
CA LEU A 871 25.95 5.46 -65.44
C LEU A 871 25.14 4.26 -65.92
N ASP A 872 24.38 4.48 -67.00
CA ASP A 872 23.75 3.45 -67.82
C ASP A 872 24.82 2.48 -68.34
N THR A 873 24.76 1.21 -67.94
CA THR A 873 25.25 0.11 -68.78
C THR A 873 24.40 -1.13 -68.61
N THR A 874 23.61 -1.39 -69.65
CA THR A 874 23.16 -2.71 -70.09
C THR A 874 24.35 -3.62 -70.43
N ALA A 875 24.52 -4.77 -69.75
CA ALA A 875 25.06 -6.04 -70.28
C ALA A 875 25.11 -7.08 -69.14
N VAL A 876 24.20 -8.06 -69.12
CA VAL A 876 24.39 -9.50 -69.47
C VAL A 876 25.26 -10.30 -68.48
N ALA A 877 24.64 -11.39 -68.04
CA ALA A 877 25.06 -12.50 -67.16
C ALA A 877 26.37 -13.22 -67.53
N GLU A 878 27.02 -13.84 -66.53
CA GLU A 878 27.21 -15.32 -66.38
C GLU A 878 28.21 -15.64 -65.23
N GLU A 879 27.83 -16.63 -64.40
CA GLU A 879 28.60 -17.68 -63.65
C GLU A 879 29.85 -17.27 -62.79
N GLU A 880 30.20 -17.89 -61.65
CA GLU A 880 30.24 -19.31 -61.24
C GLU A 880 30.11 -19.51 -59.70
N LEU A 881 29.66 -20.71 -59.32
CA LEU A 881 29.75 -21.32 -57.99
C LEU A 881 31.12 -21.98 -57.76
N SER A 882 31.65 -21.89 -56.53
CA SER A 882 32.37 -22.93 -55.74
C SER A 882 33.08 -22.23 -54.56
N ASP A 883 33.36 -22.76 -53.37
CA ASP A 883 33.27 -24.08 -52.75
C ASP A 883 33.16 -23.90 -51.22
N VAL A 884 32.53 -24.89 -50.59
CA VAL A 884 32.42 -25.10 -49.15
C VAL A 884 33.70 -25.77 -48.63
N VAL A 885 34.27 -25.29 -47.52
CA VAL A 885 35.07 -26.14 -46.62
C VAL A 885 34.72 -25.83 -45.17
N VAL A 886 34.25 -26.88 -44.50
CA VAL A 886 33.94 -27.00 -43.07
C VAL A 886 35.22 -27.47 -42.37
N GLU A 887 35.62 -26.79 -41.28
CA GLU A 887 36.48 -27.39 -40.26
C GLU A 887 35.96 -27.03 -38.85
N GLU A 888 35.63 -28.08 -38.11
CA GLU A 888 35.52 -28.19 -36.64
C GLU A 888 36.32 -29.45 -36.26
N PRO A 889 36.59 -29.75 -34.97
CA PRO A 889 36.90 -28.90 -33.82
C PRO A 889 38.16 -29.43 -33.08
N THR A 890 38.65 -28.75 -32.05
CA THR A 890 39.51 -29.38 -31.02
C THR A 890 39.18 -28.90 -29.62
N GLU A 891 38.71 -29.84 -28.80
CA GLU A 891 38.58 -29.82 -27.34
C GLU A 891 39.95 -29.69 -26.63
N ILE A 892 39.95 -29.16 -25.40
CA ILE A 892 40.72 -29.63 -24.22
C ILE A 892 40.01 -29.12 -22.92
N VAL A 893 39.40 -30.06 -22.17
CA VAL A 893 39.48 -30.41 -20.70
C VAL A 893 39.48 -29.25 -19.65
N GLU A 894 38.43 -29.06 -18.82
CA GLU A 894 38.21 -29.52 -17.38
C GLU A 894 39.38 -29.13 -16.42
N ASP A 895 39.24 -28.54 -15.22
CA ASP A 895 38.23 -28.44 -14.14
C ASP A 895 38.55 -27.23 -13.22
N GLU A 896 37.57 -26.71 -12.45
CA GLU A 896 37.56 -26.65 -10.95
C GLU A 896 36.51 -25.66 -10.39
N GLU A 897 35.85 -26.12 -9.33
CA GLU A 897 34.79 -25.50 -8.54
C GLU A 897 35.28 -24.32 -7.69
N SER A 898 34.44 -23.28 -7.50
CA SER A 898 34.42 -22.50 -6.25
C SER A 898 33.13 -21.71 -6.06
N GLU A 899 32.61 -21.79 -4.84
CA GLU A 899 31.39 -21.26 -4.26
C GLU A 899 31.33 -19.71 -4.17
N ASP A 900 30.10 -19.19 -4.10
CA ASP A 900 29.60 -17.99 -3.41
C ASP A 900 30.37 -16.65 -3.51
N PHE A 901 29.69 -15.60 -3.99
CA PHE A 901 29.26 -14.42 -3.19
C PHE A 901 28.76 -13.28 -4.12
N ASP A 902 27.49 -12.89 -3.93
CA ASP A 902 26.89 -11.65 -4.43
C ASP A 902 27.39 -10.44 -3.62
N SER A 903 27.94 -9.44 -4.32
CA SER A 903 28.34 -8.12 -3.78
C SER A 903 28.82 -7.27 -4.98
N PHE A 904 28.45 -6.02 -5.27
CA PHE A 904 27.70 -4.97 -4.61
C PHE A 904 27.23 -3.95 -5.67
N ASP A 905 26.18 -3.19 -5.32
CA ASP A 905 25.89 -1.85 -5.85
C ASP A 905 27.05 -0.88 -5.58
N GLU A 906 27.46 -0.12 -6.60
CA GLU A 906 28.18 1.15 -6.43
C GLU A 906 27.17 2.30 -6.34
N GLU A 907 27.12 2.99 -5.20
CA GLU A 907 27.44 4.43 -5.14
C GLU A 907 27.43 5.00 -3.70
N ALA A 908 28.43 5.85 -3.46
CA ALA A 908 28.60 6.82 -2.38
C ALA A 908 29.44 6.43 -1.15
N ILE A 909 30.77 6.41 -1.35
CA ILE A 909 31.77 6.63 -0.30
C ILE A 909 31.97 8.15 -0.11
N ALA A 910 31.71 8.62 1.11
CA ALA A 910 32.36 9.81 1.67
C ALA A 910 33.38 9.31 2.70
N LEU A 911 34.66 9.49 2.38
CA LEU A 911 35.83 9.20 3.21
C LEU A 911 35.87 10.13 4.43
N ASP A 912 36.08 9.56 5.62
CA ASP A 912 36.95 10.14 6.63
C ASP A 912 37.62 8.97 7.39
N ASP A 913 38.95 8.93 7.31
CA ASP A 913 39.85 7.97 7.94
C ASP A 913 39.78 8.01 9.47
N MET A 914 39.95 6.84 10.12
CA MET A 914 40.98 6.58 11.14
C MET A 914 40.85 5.18 11.79
N ASN A 915 41.85 4.33 11.47
CA ASN A 915 42.55 3.28 12.23
C ASN A 915 41.84 2.15 13.01
N GLU A 916 42.22 0.91 12.62
CA GLU A 916 42.82 -0.20 13.43
C GLU A 916 42.12 -0.62 14.74
N GLU A 917 41.98 -1.88 15.15
CA GLU A 917 42.54 -3.18 14.79
C GLU A 917 41.74 -4.25 15.60
N GLU A 918 41.68 -5.47 15.07
CA GLU A 918 41.58 -6.78 15.77
C GLU A 918 40.39 -7.11 16.70
N ALA A 919 39.45 -7.92 16.20
CA ALA A 919 39.25 -9.35 16.52
C ALA A 919 37.83 -9.83 16.17
#